data_AF-A0A8B8VU35-F1
#
_entry.id   AF-A0A8B8VU35-F1
#
_cell.length_a   1.000
_cell.length_b   1.000
_cell.length_c   1.000
_cell.angle_alpha   90.00
_cell.angle_beta   90.00
_cell.angle_gamma   90.00
#
_symmetry.space_group_name_H-M   'P 1'
#
loop_
_entity.id
_entity.type
_entity.pdbx_description
1 polymer ?
#
loop_
_entity_poly.entity_id
_entity_poly.type
_entity_poly.pdbx_seq_one_letter_code
_entity_poly.pdbx_strand_id
1 'polypeptide(L)'
;MEEIKEVENYANRVCNLPEEKEAFSHGYEKESKEPRHEFKGLQLKPEVQIKEVEMLYEEGLSEIALSSPSEQIAHLLMERSTLLRKLERGDPKPESQRCLSSNLQKEFPQEKFEQTHQPLQREHQKHQELVHQSEKSLSESRNEDPEKGKISQNCRERDMEQVTRRLGMAHEEIRRLTDELQGKEKEQSKLDSALEKSQLEIEKLKENLIKLKENDSVDLRKAKEHNQRLDEEILALRNRVRSLDSEKKVLGEEVERLKAEICDSQENKQLGNHSPGKMYPSSGEKLKYQQQEELQQLRQNLHRLQILCNSAEKELRYERGKNLDLKQHNSLLQEESIKIKIELKQAQQKLLDSAKMCSSLTAEWKHCQQKIKELELEVLKQAQSIKSQNNLQEKLAQEKSRVADAEEKILDLQQKLEHAHKVCLTDTCILGKKQLEERIKEAIENEAKIKQQYQEEQQKRKLLDQNMNELQKQVKILKDKENQLEMTSSQQQSRIQQQEAQLKQLEYEKRKSDEQLKSNQELSEKLSGLQQEKEALREEYGQFLKQLDVHVRNYNEKHHHHKAKLRRVKDRLVHEVDLRDERIKQLENEIGALRQQMEKEKAFQDQITTQNDILLLEKRKLLEQLTEQEELIHGNKWIISSVQSRVLFLDKENKQLQENRLRLTQQVGLLERIIRSIQIRRGEETTISDIPEFEVLNKIVPLPNSSFSGTGLVESAGSLQETEEHRSEEAMANPKSLESLSCSQNSEAGYINVASLKETHRIPE
;
A
#
# COMPACT_ATOMS: atom_id res chain seq x y z
N MET A 1 18.29 52.51 -10.22
CA MET A 1 18.61 52.79 -11.64
C MET A 1 18.54 51.51 -12.44
N GLU A 2 19.29 50.47 -12.05
CA GLU A 2 19.20 49.09 -12.56
C GLU A 2 17.74 48.59 -12.65
N GLU A 3 16.99 48.59 -11.55
CA GLU A 3 15.62 48.06 -11.48
C GLU A 3 14.68 48.64 -12.56
N ILE A 4 14.81 49.93 -12.88
CA ILE A 4 14.00 50.59 -13.91
C ILE A 4 14.35 50.04 -15.30
N LYS A 5 15.64 49.78 -15.57
CA LYS A 5 16.09 49.14 -16.82
C LYS A 5 15.70 47.67 -16.89
N GLU A 6 15.59 46.96 -15.77
CA GLU A 6 15.09 45.58 -15.76
C GLU A 6 13.59 45.53 -16.05
N VAL A 7 12.80 46.42 -15.44
CA VAL A 7 11.36 46.59 -15.73
C VAL A 7 11.14 47.00 -17.18
N GLU A 8 11.94 47.92 -17.72
CA GLU A 8 11.89 48.36 -19.12
C GLU A 8 12.28 47.23 -20.09
N ASN A 9 13.33 46.45 -19.80
CA ASN A 9 13.66 45.25 -20.56
C ASN A 9 12.58 44.16 -20.48
N TYR A 10 11.91 44.01 -19.34
CA TYR A 10 10.81 43.06 -19.18
C TYR A 10 9.58 43.51 -19.98
N ALA A 11 9.23 44.80 -19.91
CA ALA A 11 8.15 45.39 -20.69
C ALA A 11 8.40 45.22 -22.20
N ASN A 12 9.61 45.52 -22.69
CA ASN A 12 9.96 45.33 -24.10
C ASN A 12 9.85 43.86 -24.56
N ARG A 13 10.23 42.88 -23.72
CA ARG A 13 10.00 41.45 -24.01
C ARG A 13 8.51 41.12 -24.08
N VAL A 14 7.70 41.64 -23.16
CA VAL A 14 6.24 41.44 -23.17
C VAL A 14 5.57 42.07 -24.38
N CYS A 15 6.05 43.23 -24.85
CA CYS A 15 5.55 43.91 -26.04
C CYS A 15 5.91 43.19 -27.35
N ASN A 16 7.03 42.47 -27.41
CA ASN A 16 7.50 41.80 -28.64
C ASN A 16 6.99 40.34 -28.79
N LEU A 17 6.57 39.71 -27.69
CA LEU A 17 5.96 38.36 -27.68
C LEU A 17 4.78 38.13 -28.67
N PRO A 18 3.96 39.14 -29.06
CA PRO A 18 2.94 38.95 -30.10
C PRO A 18 3.55 38.73 -31.49
N GLU A 19 4.55 39.53 -31.87
CA GLU A 19 5.21 39.45 -33.18
C GLU A 19 5.98 38.13 -33.35
N GLU A 20 6.68 37.69 -32.29
CA GLU A 20 7.32 36.37 -32.25
C GLU A 20 6.30 35.23 -32.42
N LYS A 21 5.10 35.37 -31.85
CA LYS A 21 4.02 34.37 -32.00
C LYS A 21 3.40 34.36 -33.39
N GLU A 22 3.21 35.50 -34.03
CA GLU A 22 2.73 35.54 -35.42
C GLU A 22 3.76 34.95 -36.38
N ALA A 23 5.04 35.30 -36.22
CA ALA A 23 6.14 34.71 -37.00
C ALA A 23 6.21 33.17 -36.84
N PHE A 24 6.12 32.68 -35.60
CA PHE A 24 6.11 31.23 -35.32
C PHE A 24 4.87 30.53 -35.90
N SER A 25 3.70 31.16 -35.79
CA SER A 25 2.43 30.63 -36.33
C SER A 25 2.46 30.51 -37.86
N HIS A 26 3.00 31.52 -38.55
CA HIS A 26 3.09 31.52 -40.01
C HIS A 26 4.19 30.56 -40.53
N GLY A 27 5.23 30.32 -39.73
CA GLY A 27 6.17 29.20 -39.94
C GLY A 27 5.46 27.84 -39.92
N TYR A 28 4.73 27.55 -38.85
CA TYR A 28 3.93 26.33 -38.71
C TYR A 28 2.90 26.15 -39.84
N GLU A 29 2.26 27.23 -40.26
CA GLU A 29 1.29 27.22 -41.36
C GLU A 29 1.95 26.92 -42.72
N LYS A 30 3.24 27.20 -42.87
CA LYS A 30 4.04 26.90 -44.07
C LYS A 30 4.54 25.45 -44.04
N GLU A 31 5.12 25.02 -42.92
CA GLU A 31 5.55 23.63 -42.70
C GLU A 31 4.37 22.65 -42.79
N SER A 32 3.15 23.03 -42.40
CA SER A 32 1.96 22.18 -42.56
C SER A 32 1.51 21.98 -44.02
N LYS A 33 1.99 22.79 -44.98
CA LYS A 33 1.59 22.68 -46.41
C LYS A 33 2.44 21.67 -47.18
N GLU A 34 3.69 21.49 -46.79
CA GLU A 34 4.66 20.59 -47.44
C GLU A 34 4.26 19.10 -47.36
N PRO A 35 4.01 18.49 -46.17
CA PRO A 35 3.58 17.09 -46.08
C PRO A 35 2.16 16.87 -46.64
N ARG A 36 1.32 17.92 -46.76
CA ARG A 36 0.03 17.83 -47.45
C ARG A 36 0.20 17.68 -48.96
N HIS A 37 1.25 18.26 -49.54
CA HIS A 37 1.59 18.03 -50.95
C HIS A 37 2.23 16.65 -51.15
N GLU A 38 3.11 16.21 -50.26
CA GLU A 38 3.67 14.85 -50.32
C GLU A 38 2.60 13.76 -50.17
N PHE A 39 1.68 13.89 -49.20
CA PHE A 39 0.56 12.96 -49.03
C PHE A 39 -0.29 12.86 -50.30
N LYS A 40 -0.53 13.99 -50.99
CA LYS A 40 -1.25 14.03 -52.26
C LYS A 40 -0.47 13.38 -53.42
N GLY A 41 0.85 13.46 -53.40
CA GLY A 41 1.74 12.74 -54.34
C GLY A 41 1.81 11.23 -54.06
N LEU A 42 1.73 10.81 -52.79
CA LEU A 42 1.64 9.41 -52.41
C LEU A 42 0.28 8.79 -52.78
N GLN A 43 -0.81 9.57 -52.68
CA GLN A 43 -2.16 9.13 -53.05
C GLN A 43 -2.30 8.75 -54.54
N LEU A 44 -1.46 9.30 -55.42
CA LEU A 44 -1.44 9.00 -56.85
C LEU A 44 -0.70 7.70 -57.20
N LYS A 45 0.14 7.15 -56.32
CA LYS A 45 0.90 5.92 -56.60
C LYS A 45 0.01 4.66 -56.67
N PRO A 46 -0.95 4.44 -55.75
CA PRO A 46 -1.92 3.36 -55.88
C PRO A 46 -2.72 3.40 -57.19
N GLU A 47 -3.08 4.59 -57.70
CA GLU A 47 -3.87 4.72 -58.93
C GLU A 47 -3.11 4.27 -60.21
N VAL A 48 -1.78 4.21 -60.17
CA VAL A 48 -0.96 3.63 -61.24
C VAL A 48 -0.90 2.10 -61.07
N GLN A 49 -0.66 1.61 -59.85
CA GLN A 49 -0.60 0.17 -59.57
C GLN A 49 -1.95 -0.53 -59.78
N ILE A 50 -3.08 0.14 -59.48
CA ILE A 50 -4.42 -0.37 -59.76
C ILE A 50 -4.64 -0.56 -61.27
N LYS A 51 -4.17 0.37 -62.11
CA LYS A 51 -4.28 0.24 -63.58
C LYS A 51 -3.37 -0.84 -64.15
N GLU A 52 -2.19 -1.01 -63.57
CA GLU A 52 -1.27 -2.10 -63.91
C GLU A 52 -1.89 -3.47 -63.58
N VAL A 53 -2.59 -3.58 -62.44
CA VAL A 53 -3.37 -4.77 -62.05
C VAL A 53 -4.64 -4.93 -62.90
N GLU A 54 -5.34 -3.85 -63.30
CA GLU A 54 -6.49 -3.94 -64.24
C GLU A 54 -6.06 -4.55 -65.58
N MET A 55 -4.96 -4.11 -66.18
CA MET A 55 -4.48 -4.69 -67.45
C MET A 55 -4.08 -6.17 -67.30
N LEU A 56 -3.41 -6.55 -66.21
CA LEU A 56 -3.11 -7.96 -65.91
C LEU A 56 -4.37 -8.81 -65.71
N TYR A 57 -5.49 -8.22 -65.28
CA TYR A 57 -6.79 -8.88 -65.23
C TYR A 57 -7.44 -8.99 -66.63
N GLU A 58 -7.35 -7.96 -67.48
CA GLU A 58 -7.87 -8.01 -68.86
C GLU A 58 -7.13 -9.03 -69.74
N GLU A 59 -5.82 -9.21 -69.53
CA GLU A 59 -5.00 -10.20 -70.24
C GLU A 59 -5.05 -11.61 -69.61
N GLY A 60 -5.83 -11.80 -68.53
CA GLY A 60 -6.09 -13.10 -67.91
C GLY A 60 -5.02 -13.60 -66.92
N LEU A 61 -4.02 -12.77 -66.61
CA LEU A 61 -2.87 -13.08 -65.74
C LEU A 61 -3.15 -12.79 -64.24
N SER A 62 -4.41 -12.83 -63.83
CA SER A 62 -4.88 -12.45 -62.49
C SER A 62 -4.21 -13.17 -61.30
N GLU A 63 -3.71 -14.40 -61.48
CA GLU A 63 -2.96 -15.12 -60.44
C GLU A 63 -1.58 -14.47 -60.15
N ILE A 64 -0.95 -13.85 -61.15
CA ILE A 64 0.36 -13.20 -61.00
C ILE A 64 0.27 -11.96 -60.10
N ALA A 65 -0.85 -11.23 -60.14
CA ALA A 65 -1.05 -10.01 -59.35
C ALA A 65 -1.03 -10.23 -57.82
N LEU A 66 -1.20 -11.47 -57.35
CA LEU A 66 -1.11 -11.85 -55.93
C LEU A 66 0.25 -12.44 -55.53
N SER A 67 1.14 -12.72 -56.49
CA SER A 67 2.48 -13.27 -56.25
C SER A 67 3.49 -12.19 -55.86
N SER A 68 4.61 -12.56 -55.24
CA SER A 68 5.65 -11.61 -54.84
C SER A 68 6.31 -10.95 -56.07
N PRO A 69 6.88 -9.73 -55.96
CA PRO A 69 7.55 -9.08 -57.10
C PRO A 69 8.66 -9.93 -57.74
N SER A 70 9.31 -10.79 -56.95
CA SER A 70 10.26 -11.82 -57.41
C SER A 70 9.61 -12.89 -58.29
N GLU A 71 8.42 -13.37 -57.94
CA GLU A 71 7.64 -14.33 -58.73
C GLU A 71 7.05 -13.67 -59.97
N GLN A 72 6.51 -12.46 -59.86
CA GLN A 72 6.03 -11.66 -61.00
C GLN A 72 7.10 -11.53 -62.09
N ILE A 73 8.33 -11.17 -61.69
CA ILE A 73 9.50 -11.12 -62.60
C ILE A 73 9.83 -12.51 -63.17
N ALA A 74 9.78 -13.58 -62.36
CA ALA A 74 10.05 -14.94 -62.82
C ALA A 74 9.01 -15.43 -63.85
N HIS A 75 7.73 -15.17 -63.63
CA HIS A 75 6.64 -15.48 -64.57
C HIS A 75 6.80 -14.70 -65.88
N LEU A 76 7.00 -13.38 -65.83
CA LEU A 76 7.22 -12.55 -67.02
C LEU A 76 8.46 -12.98 -67.84
N LEU A 77 9.54 -13.43 -67.17
CA LEU A 77 10.70 -14.02 -67.84
C LEU A 77 10.40 -15.39 -68.45
N MET A 78 9.55 -16.20 -67.82
CA MET A 78 9.11 -17.51 -68.33
C MET A 78 8.20 -17.36 -69.55
N GLU A 79 7.28 -16.39 -69.53
CA GLU A 79 6.43 -16.07 -70.68
C GLU A 79 7.24 -15.47 -71.83
N ARG A 80 8.11 -14.48 -71.55
CA ARG A 80 9.00 -13.88 -72.56
C ARG A 80 9.88 -14.93 -73.22
N SER A 81 10.46 -15.86 -72.46
CA SER A 81 11.27 -16.96 -73.02
C SER A 81 10.42 -18.02 -73.76
N THR A 82 9.15 -18.21 -73.37
CA THR A 82 8.19 -19.06 -74.10
C THR A 82 7.75 -18.42 -75.42
N LEU A 83 7.52 -17.10 -75.46
CA LEU A 83 7.21 -16.32 -76.66
C LEU A 83 8.41 -16.27 -77.61
N LEU A 84 9.63 -16.06 -77.10
CA LEU A 84 10.84 -16.17 -77.91
C LEU A 84 10.98 -17.58 -78.53
N ARG A 85 10.72 -18.66 -77.75
CA ARG A 85 10.71 -20.05 -78.25
C ARG A 85 9.52 -20.41 -79.16
N LYS A 86 8.57 -19.47 -79.36
CA LYS A 86 7.51 -19.49 -80.39
C LYS A 86 7.85 -18.61 -81.60
N LEU A 87 8.80 -17.68 -81.49
CA LEU A 87 9.32 -16.84 -82.58
C LEU A 87 10.54 -17.47 -83.29
N GLU A 88 11.39 -18.19 -82.54
CA GLU A 88 12.53 -18.94 -83.10
C GLU A 88 12.10 -20.17 -83.91
N ARG A 89 10.89 -20.70 -83.65
CA ARG A 89 10.19 -21.59 -84.58
C ARG A 89 9.31 -20.74 -85.48
N GLY A 90 9.81 -20.48 -86.68
CA GLY A 90 9.13 -19.66 -87.69
C GLY A 90 7.91 -20.35 -88.30
N ASP A 91 6.84 -20.54 -87.53
CA ASP A 91 5.53 -20.97 -88.02
C ASP A 91 4.71 -19.74 -88.49
N PRO A 92 4.04 -19.82 -89.66
CA PRO A 92 3.26 -18.70 -90.18
C PRO A 92 1.89 -18.54 -89.49
N LYS A 93 1.45 -17.28 -89.45
CA LYS A 93 0.13 -16.78 -89.06
C LYS A 93 -1.06 -17.67 -89.50
N PRO A 94 -1.94 -18.10 -88.57
CA PRO A 94 -3.30 -18.52 -88.88
C PRO A 94 -4.31 -17.40 -88.56
N GLU A 95 -5.33 -17.24 -89.41
CA GLU A 95 -6.45 -16.31 -89.19
C GLU A 95 -7.67 -17.06 -88.61
N SER A 96 -8.54 -16.35 -87.89
CA SER A 96 -9.59 -16.97 -87.06
C SER A 96 -10.89 -17.25 -87.82
N GLN A 97 -11.24 -18.53 -88.03
CA GLN A 97 -12.62 -18.91 -88.32
C GLN A 97 -12.98 -20.35 -87.90
N ARG A 98 -14.01 -20.48 -87.04
CA ARG A 98 -15.15 -21.45 -86.98
C ARG A 98 -14.90 -22.96 -87.32
N CYS A 99 -15.64 -23.93 -86.76
CA CYS A 99 -16.97 -23.88 -86.13
C CYS A 99 -17.32 -25.15 -85.31
N LEU A 100 -18.45 -25.08 -84.57
CA LEU A 100 -19.30 -26.18 -84.04
C LEU A 100 -18.73 -27.07 -82.89
N SER A 101 -19.52 -27.55 -81.91
CA SER A 101 -20.83 -27.09 -81.36
C SER A 101 -21.26 -27.92 -80.13
N SER A 102 -21.85 -27.27 -79.10
CA SER A 102 -22.73 -27.87 -78.06
C SER A 102 -22.04 -28.84 -77.06
N ASN A 103 -22.44 -29.03 -75.79
CA ASN A 103 -23.50 -28.51 -74.89
C ASN A 103 -22.85 -28.29 -73.48
N LEU A 104 -23.37 -27.49 -72.55
CA LEU A 104 -24.57 -27.78 -71.73
C LEU A 104 -25.18 -26.52 -71.07
N GLN A 105 -26.42 -26.66 -70.62
CA GLN A 105 -27.25 -25.58 -70.07
C GLN A 105 -27.06 -25.35 -68.55
N LYS A 106 -27.58 -24.21 -68.07
CA LYS A 106 -27.96 -24.03 -66.67
C LYS A 106 -29.01 -25.06 -66.26
N GLU A 107 -29.01 -25.46 -64.99
CA GLU A 107 -30.18 -25.27 -64.12
C GLU A 107 -29.80 -25.32 -62.63
N PHE A 108 -30.52 -24.55 -61.82
CA PHE A 108 -30.51 -24.61 -60.36
C PHE A 108 -31.97 -24.73 -59.91
N PRO A 109 -32.28 -25.72 -59.07
CA PRO A 109 -33.27 -25.51 -58.01
C PRO A 109 -32.61 -25.50 -56.63
N GLN A 110 -33.23 -24.78 -55.71
CA GLN A 110 -32.79 -24.57 -54.33
C GLN A 110 -33.62 -25.44 -53.39
N GLU A 111 -33.03 -26.39 -52.67
CA GLU A 111 -33.59 -26.84 -51.38
C GLU A 111 -32.59 -27.52 -50.43
N LYS A 112 -32.73 -27.17 -49.14
CA LYS A 112 -32.37 -27.89 -47.90
C LYS A 112 -31.03 -28.64 -47.81
N PHE A 113 -30.15 -28.09 -46.97
CA PHE A 113 -29.09 -28.85 -46.27
C PHE A 113 -29.71 -29.85 -45.29
N GLU A 114 -29.55 -31.15 -45.53
CA GLU A 114 -29.48 -32.20 -44.49
C GLU A 114 -28.94 -33.51 -45.12
N GLN A 115 -28.46 -34.44 -44.26
CA GLN A 115 -27.88 -35.75 -44.62
C GLN A 115 -26.55 -35.75 -45.40
N THR A 116 -25.45 -35.60 -44.66
CA THR A 116 -24.14 -36.14 -45.05
C THR A 116 -24.16 -37.68 -45.09
N HIS A 117 -23.38 -38.29 -45.98
CA HIS A 117 -23.03 -39.73 -46.02
C HIS A 117 -24.12 -40.78 -46.30
N GLN A 118 -24.60 -40.85 -47.54
CA GLN A 118 -24.66 -42.09 -48.36
C GLN A 118 -25.06 -41.70 -49.81
N PRO A 119 -24.38 -42.18 -50.88
CA PRO A 119 -24.17 -43.62 -51.08
C PRO A 119 -22.87 -44.02 -51.82
N LEU A 120 -21.82 -44.38 -51.08
CA LEU A 120 -20.69 -45.20 -51.61
C LEU A 120 -21.18 -46.53 -52.24
N GLN A 121 -22.35 -46.98 -51.82
CA GLN A 121 -23.08 -48.15 -52.29
C GLN A 121 -23.39 -48.12 -53.80
N ARG A 122 -23.52 -46.92 -54.41
CA ARG A 122 -23.93 -46.77 -55.82
C ARG A 122 -22.80 -46.98 -56.84
N GLU A 123 -21.54 -46.92 -56.41
CA GLU A 123 -20.38 -47.25 -57.25
C GLU A 123 -19.96 -48.73 -57.10
N HIS A 124 -20.03 -49.28 -55.88
CA HIS A 124 -19.76 -50.71 -55.66
C HIS A 124 -20.68 -51.60 -56.51
N GLN A 125 -21.94 -51.21 -56.69
CA GLN A 125 -22.89 -51.95 -57.52
C GLN A 125 -22.49 -51.97 -59.02
N LYS A 126 -21.96 -50.86 -59.56
CA LYS A 126 -21.45 -50.79 -60.94
C LYS A 126 -20.19 -51.62 -61.16
N HIS A 127 -19.29 -51.65 -60.17
CA HIS A 127 -18.10 -52.50 -60.24
C HIS A 127 -18.43 -54.00 -60.15
N GLN A 128 -19.49 -54.36 -59.42
CA GLN A 128 -19.94 -55.75 -59.33
C GLN A 128 -20.59 -56.27 -60.65
N GLU A 129 -21.32 -55.42 -61.37
CA GLU A 129 -21.87 -55.78 -62.69
C GLU A 129 -20.80 -55.98 -63.76
N LEU A 130 -19.72 -55.19 -63.73
CA LEU A 130 -18.60 -55.30 -64.69
C LEU A 130 -17.80 -56.61 -64.55
N VAL A 131 -17.64 -57.12 -63.32
CA VAL A 131 -16.93 -58.39 -63.09
C VAL A 131 -17.68 -59.56 -63.73
N HIS A 132 -18.99 -59.67 -63.52
CA HIS A 132 -19.79 -60.77 -64.06
C HIS A 132 -20.01 -60.74 -65.58
N GLN A 133 -19.75 -59.62 -66.26
CA GLN A 133 -19.72 -59.60 -67.73
C GLN A 133 -18.44 -60.23 -68.30
N SER A 134 -17.32 -60.19 -67.57
CA SER A 134 -16.03 -60.74 -68.05
C SER A 134 -15.98 -62.26 -68.09
N GLU A 135 -16.67 -62.94 -67.17
CA GLU A 135 -16.76 -64.42 -67.11
C GLU A 135 -17.57 -65.00 -68.28
N LYS A 136 -18.45 -64.21 -68.91
CA LYS A 136 -19.38 -64.68 -69.95
C LYS A 136 -18.87 -64.54 -71.40
N SER A 137 -17.61 -64.13 -71.58
CA SER A 137 -16.99 -63.93 -72.91
C SER A 137 -15.70 -64.75 -73.11
N LEU A 138 -15.43 -65.75 -72.28
CA LEU A 138 -14.19 -66.56 -72.30
C LEU A 138 -14.35 -67.98 -72.87
N SER A 139 -15.52 -68.33 -73.41
CA SER A 139 -15.87 -69.72 -73.78
C SER A 139 -16.02 -70.01 -75.29
N GLU A 140 -15.87 -69.03 -76.20
CA GLU A 140 -16.23 -69.25 -77.61
C GLU A 140 -15.35 -68.53 -78.66
N SER A 141 -14.03 -68.79 -78.67
CA SER A 141 -13.19 -68.59 -79.87
C SER A 141 -11.82 -69.32 -79.81
N ARG A 142 -11.79 -70.65 -79.61
CA ARG A 142 -10.56 -71.43 -79.81
C ARG A 142 -10.36 -71.66 -81.31
N ASN A 143 -9.46 -70.90 -81.95
CA ASN A 143 -8.64 -71.34 -83.09
C ASN A 143 -7.48 -70.36 -83.38
N GLU A 144 -6.26 -70.86 -83.16
CA GLU A 144 -4.96 -70.55 -83.80
C GLU A 144 -4.58 -69.11 -84.20
N ASP A 145 -3.65 -68.52 -83.44
CA ASP A 145 -2.45 -67.83 -83.95
C ASP A 145 -1.43 -67.61 -82.79
N PRO A 146 -0.26 -68.29 -82.77
CA PRO A 146 0.71 -68.17 -81.68
C PRO A 146 1.49 -66.84 -81.66
N GLU A 147 1.55 -66.09 -82.76
CA GLU A 147 2.27 -64.81 -82.81
C GLU A 147 1.44 -63.67 -82.22
N LYS A 148 0.13 -63.64 -82.54
CA LYS A 148 -0.81 -62.67 -81.96
C LYS A 148 -0.90 -62.78 -80.43
N GLY A 149 -0.74 -63.99 -79.88
CA GLY A 149 -0.63 -64.22 -78.44
C GLY A 149 0.51 -63.42 -77.79
N LYS A 150 1.72 -63.47 -78.36
CA LYS A 150 2.89 -62.74 -77.84
C LYS A 150 2.69 -61.23 -77.88
N ILE A 151 2.12 -60.70 -78.95
CA ILE A 151 1.86 -59.25 -79.11
C ILE A 151 0.81 -58.78 -78.10
N SER A 152 -0.30 -59.53 -77.95
CA SER A 152 -1.36 -59.21 -76.98
C SER A 152 -0.87 -59.30 -75.53
N GLN A 153 -0.05 -60.30 -75.21
CA GLN A 153 0.59 -60.43 -73.91
C GLN A 153 1.58 -59.28 -73.62
N ASN A 154 2.42 -58.89 -74.59
CA ASN A 154 3.32 -57.74 -74.45
C ASN A 154 2.57 -56.41 -74.25
N CYS A 155 1.36 -56.26 -74.79
CA CYS A 155 0.51 -55.10 -74.49
C CYS A 155 0.02 -55.15 -73.04
N ARG A 156 -0.55 -56.28 -72.60
CA ARG A 156 -1.02 -56.47 -71.22
C ARG A 156 0.09 -56.30 -70.18
N GLU A 157 1.31 -56.76 -70.47
CA GLU A 157 2.48 -56.57 -69.61
C GLU A 157 2.88 -55.09 -69.53
N ARG A 158 2.91 -54.35 -70.65
CA ARG A 158 3.15 -52.89 -70.64
C ARG A 158 2.06 -52.10 -69.91
N ASP A 159 0.79 -52.51 -70.04
CA ASP A 159 -0.33 -51.89 -69.35
C ASP A 159 -0.26 -52.18 -67.83
N MET A 160 0.04 -53.41 -67.43
CA MET A 160 0.25 -53.80 -66.03
C MET A 160 1.47 -53.11 -65.41
N GLU A 161 2.57 -52.95 -66.15
CA GLU A 161 3.69 -52.11 -65.70
C GLU A 161 3.28 -50.64 -65.56
N GLN A 162 2.46 -50.09 -66.47
CA GLN A 162 1.99 -48.71 -66.37
C GLN A 162 1.08 -48.52 -65.15
N VAL A 163 0.18 -49.47 -64.88
CA VAL A 163 -0.63 -49.50 -63.65
C VAL A 163 0.26 -49.62 -62.42
N THR A 164 1.27 -50.50 -62.43
CA THR A 164 2.22 -50.67 -61.32
C THR A 164 3.05 -49.40 -61.07
N ARG A 165 3.50 -48.71 -62.13
CA ARG A 165 4.18 -47.41 -62.03
C ARG A 165 3.27 -46.32 -61.47
N ARG A 166 2.00 -46.26 -61.90
CA ARG A 166 1.00 -45.33 -61.34
C ARG A 166 0.69 -45.62 -59.87
N LEU A 167 0.54 -46.89 -59.49
CA LEU A 167 0.32 -47.34 -58.11
C LEU A 167 1.53 -47.04 -57.22
N GLY A 168 2.75 -47.23 -57.74
CA GLY A 168 3.99 -46.82 -57.07
C GLY A 168 4.03 -45.34 -56.76
N MET A 169 3.75 -44.49 -57.76
CA MET A 169 3.64 -43.02 -57.55
C MET A 169 2.54 -42.67 -56.53
N ALA A 170 1.38 -43.33 -56.57
CA ALA A 170 0.30 -43.09 -55.61
C ALA A 170 0.69 -43.49 -54.17
N HIS A 171 1.43 -44.58 -53.97
CA HIS A 171 1.94 -44.95 -52.65
C HIS A 171 3.04 -44.00 -52.15
N GLU A 172 3.86 -43.45 -53.05
CA GLU A 172 4.87 -42.42 -52.72
C GLU A 172 4.20 -41.09 -52.32
N GLU A 173 3.15 -40.70 -53.04
CA GLU A 173 2.29 -39.54 -52.76
C GLU A 173 1.60 -39.67 -51.39
N ILE A 174 0.96 -40.81 -51.12
CA ILE A 174 0.31 -41.10 -49.84
C ILE A 174 1.32 -41.06 -48.69
N ARG A 175 2.55 -41.57 -48.88
CA ARG A 175 3.60 -41.51 -47.86
C ARG A 175 4.00 -40.06 -47.56
N ARG A 176 4.29 -39.25 -48.59
CA ARG A 176 4.64 -37.83 -48.42
C ARG A 176 3.54 -37.04 -47.69
N LEU A 177 2.27 -37.26 -48.06
CA LEU A 177 1.13 -36.63 -47.40
C LEU A 177 0.96 -37.10 -45.94
N THR A 178 1.28 -38.37 -45.65
CA THR A 178 1.27 -38.91 -44.27
C THR A 178 2.38 -38.27 -43.42
N ASP A 179 3.60 -38.17 -43.97
CA ASP A 179 4.73 -37.52 -43.30
C ASP A 179 4.47 -36.02 -43.04
N GLU A 180 3.84 -35.33 -44.01
CA GLU A 180 3.46 -33.91 -43.88
C GLU A 180 2.34 -33.71 -42.84
N LEU A 181 1.34 -34.59 -42.80
CA LEU A 181 0.31 -34.60 -41.76
C LEU A 181 0.92 -34.84 -40.37
N GLN A 182 1.83 -35.81 -40.23
CA GLN A 182 2.50 -36.07 -38.95
C GLN A 182 3.46 -34.93 -38.55
N GLY A 183 3.98 -34.17 -39.53
CA GLY A 183 4.67 -32.90 -39.29
C GLY A 183 3.75 -31.87 -38.64
N LYS A 184 2.59 -31.62 -39.27
CA LYS A 184 1.58 -30.65 -38.79
C LYS A 184 0.97 -31.05 -37.45
N GLU A 185 0.76 -32.34 -37.19
CA GLU A 185 0.32 -32.86 -35.89
C GLU A 185 1.34 -32.56 -34.77
N LYS A 186 2.64 -32.75 -35.05
CA LYS A 186 3.71 -32.38 -34.11
C LYS A 186 3.80 -30.88 -33.90
N GLU A 187 3.47 -30.05 -34.88
CA GLU A 187 3.42 -28.59 -34.73
C GLU A 187 2.19 -28.16 -33.93
N GLN A 188 1.02 -28.74 -34.19
CA GLN A 188 -0.19 -28.51 -33.41
C GLN A 188 0.04 -28.84 -31.93
N SER A 189 0.63 -30.00 -31.61
CA SER A 189 0.93 -30.37 -30.21
C SER A 189 1.87 -29.39 -29.48
N LYS A 190 2.77 -28.69 -30.21
CA LYS A 190 3.61 -27.64 -29.65
C LYS A 190 2.81 -26.36 -29.40
N LEU A 191 1.91 -26.00 -30.31
CA LEU A 191 1.01 -24.86 -30.17
C LEU A 191 0.04 -25.07 -28.99
N ASP A 192 -0.53 -26.26 -28.86
CA ASP A 192 -1.43 -26.63 -27.76
C ASP A 192 -0.68 -26.57 -26.41
N SER A 193 0.54 -27.12 -26.34
CA SER A 193 1.37 -27.04 -25.14
C SER A 193 1.91 -25.63 -24.84
N ALA A 194 1.95 -24.73 -25.83
CA ALA A 194 2.23 -23.30 -25.59
C ALA A 194 0.99 -22.57 -25.06
N LEU A 195 -0.18 -22.85 -25.66
CA LEU A 195 -1.47 -22.30 -25.26
C LEU A 195 -1.82 -22.68 -23.81
N GLU A 196 -1.62 -23.94 -23.41
CA GLU A 196 -1.81 -24.42 -22.03
C GLU A 196 -0.92 -23.64 -21.03
N LYS A 197 0.35 -23.41 -21.37
CA LYS A 197 1.27 -22.62 -20.53
C LYS A 197 0.82 -21.17 -20.40
N SER A 198 0.39 -20.53 -21.49
CA SER A 198 -0.17 -19.18 -21.46
C SER A 198 -1.48 -19.11 -20.66
N GLN A 199 -2.33 -20.14 -20.71
CA GLN A 199 -3.54 -20.23 -19.88
C GLN A 199 -3.18 -20.32 -18.39
N LEU A 200 -2.21 -21.15 -18.00
CA LEU A 200 -1.71 -21.25 -16.62
C LEU A 200 -1.08 -19.95 -16.12
N GLU A 201 -0.38 -19.21 -16.97
CA GLU A 201 0.16 -17.89 -16.63
C GLU A 201 -0.97 -16.85 -16.45
N ILE A 202 -1.99 -16.88 -17.31
CA ILE A 202 -3.18 -16.03 -17.19
C ILE A 202 -3.95 -16.34 -15.89
N GLU A 203 -4.13 -17.61 -15.52
CA GLU A 203 -4.74 -18.02 -14.23
C GLU A 203 -3.95 -17.46 -13.04
N LYS A 204 -2.62 -17.60 -13.05
CA LYS A 204 -1.73 -17.07 -12.01
C LYS A 204 -1.78 -15.53 -11.91
N LEU A 205 -1.90 -14.85 -13.05
CA LEU A 205 -2.07 -13.39 -13.09
C LEU A 205 -3.44 -12.94 -12.56
N LYS A 206 -4.52 -13.68 -12.85
CA LYS A 206 -5.84 -13.44 -12.22
C LYS A 206 -5.77 -13.61 -10.70
N GLU A 207 -5.15 -14.68 -10.21
CA GLU A 207 -5.03 -14.94 -8.77
C GLU A 207 -4.26 -13.82 -8.05
N ASN A 208 -3.15 -13.35 -8.64
CA ASN A 208 -2.39 -12.21 -8.13
C ASN A 208 -3.20 -10.90 -8.15
N LEU A 209 -4.01 -10.66 -9.21
CA LEU A 209 -4.88 -9.50 -9.30
C LEU A 209 -6.00 -9.51 -8.24
N ILE A 210 -6.55 -10.69 -7.91
CA ILE A 210 -7.51 -10.86 -6.81
C ILE A 210 -6.84 -10.53 -5.47
N LYS A 211 -5.68 -11.12 -5.17
CA LYS A 211 -4.92 -10.86 -3.93
C LYS A 211 -4.55 -9.38 -3.76
N LEU A 212 -4.13 -8.71 -4.84
CA LEU A 212 -3.85 -7.27 -4.83
C LEU A 212 -5.11 -6.46 -4.49
N LYS A 213 -6.23 -6.73 -5.18
CA LYS A 213 -7.52 -6.06 -4.94
C LYS A 213 -8.04 -6.28 -3.52
N GLU A 214 -7.82 -7.47 -2.94
CA GLU A 214 -8.17 -7.76 -1.54
C GLU A 214 -7.32 -6.92 -0.57
N ASN A 215 -6.00 -6.88 -0.76
CA ASN A 215 -5.09 -6.04 0.04
C ASN A 215 -5.47 -4.56 -0.05
N ASP A 216 -5.67 -4.02 -1.26
CA ASP A 216 -6.12 -2.64 -1.48
C ASP A 216 -7.43 -2.35 -0.73
N SER A 217 -8.38 -3.29 -0.74
CA SER A 217 -9.66 -3.16 -0.03
C SER A 217 -9.53 -3.19 1.50
N VAL A 218 -8.49 -3.85 2.02
CA VAL A 218 -8.18 -3.93 3.46
C VAL A 218 -7.46 -2.67 3.91
N ASP A 219 -6.49 -2.17 3.15
CA ASP A 219 -5.74 -0.96 3.52
C ASP A 219 -6.59 0.31 3.33
N LEU A 220 -7.46 0.36 2.31
CA LEU A 220 -8.49 1.40 2.19
C LEU A 220 -9.48 1.37 3.39
N ARG A 221 -9.74 0.21 3.99
CA ARG A 221 -10.58 0.08 5.18
C ARG A 221 -9.87 0.61 6.42
N LYS A 222 -8.62 0.19 6.66
CA LYS A 222 -7.75 0.73 7.73
C LYS A 222 -7.64 2.25 7.64
N ALA A 223 -7.44 2.80 6.44
CA ALA A 223 -7.36 4.25 6.22
C ALA A 223 -8.68 4.97 6.55
N LYS A 224 -9.84 4.38 6.20
CA LYS A 224 -11.16 4.92 6.59
C LYS A 224 -11.39 4.87 8.10
N GLU A 225 -11.07 3.76 8.75
CA GLU A 225 -11.18 3.62 10.21
C GLU A 225 -10.25 4.60 10.95
N HIS A 226 -9.03 4.81 10.45
CA HIS A 226 -8.08 5.78 10.99
C HIS A 226 -8.60 7.22 10.84
N ASN A 227 -9.11 7.58 9.66
CA ASN A 227 -9.69 8.91 9.43
C ASN A 227 -10.93 9.15 10.30
N GLN A 228 -11.79 8.15 10.48
CA GLN A 228 -12.93 8.26 11.40
C GLN A 228 -12.48 8.53 12.84
N ARG A 229 -11.45 7.84 13.34
CA ARG A 229 -10.89 8.11 14.68
C ARG A 229 -10.33 9.53 14.78
N LEU A 230 -9.64 10.03 13.74
CA LEU A 230 -9.19 11.42 13.69
C LEU A 230 -10.36 12.42 13.68
N ASP A 231 -11.44 12.16 12.95
CA ASP A 231 -12.64 13.01 12.96
C ASP A 231 -13.32 13.02 14.34
N GLU A 232 -13.38 11.87 15.03
CA GLU A 232 -13.86 11.74 16.41
C GLU A 232 -12.97 12.50 17.42
N GLU A 233 -11.64 12.40 17.30
CA GLU A 233 -10.69 13.18 18.10
C GLU A 233 -10.79 14.68 17.82
N ILE A 234 -10.90 15.09 16.55
CA ILE A 234 -11.09 16.49 16.14
C ILE A 234 -12.41 17.03 16.72
N LEU A 235 -13.48 16.25 16.73
CA LEU A 235 -14.76 16.63 17.34
C LEU A 235 -14.64 16.78 18.86
N ALA A 236 -13.96 15.83 19.54
CA ALA A 236 -13.70 15.91 20.98
C ALA A 236 -12.85 17.14 21.35
N LEU A 237 -11.78 17.41 20.59
CA LEU A 237 -10.93 18.59 20.77
C LEU A 237 -11.70 19.90 20.53
N ARG A 238 -12.50 19.99 19.46
CA ARG A 238 -13.38 21.15 19.20
C ARG A 238 -14.37 21.39 20.36
N ASN A 239 -14.91 20.33 20.95
CA ASN A 239 -15.79 20.45 22.10
C ASN A 239 -15.03 20.87 23.37
N ARG A 240 -13.83 20.35 23.64
CA ARG A 240 -13.00 20.80 24.78
C ARG A 240 -12.57 22.26 24.63
N VAL A 241 -12.21 22.72 23.43
CA VAL A 241 -11.92 24.13 23.15
C VAL A 241 -13.15 24.99 23.45
N ARG A 242 -14.34 24.61 22.94
CA ARG A 242 -15.60 25.32 23.23
C ARG A 242 -15.89 25.41 24.74
N SER A 243 -15.61 24.36 25.50
CA SER A 243 -15.72 24.38 26.97
C SER A 243 -14.72 25.35 27.60
N LEU A 244 -13.45 25.32 27.19
CA LEU A 244 -12.41 26.22 27.69
C LEU A 244 -12.70 27.69 27.35
N ASP A 245 -13.26 27.98 26.18
CA ASP A 245 -13.71 29.33 25.81
C ASP A 245 -14.87 29.81 26.69
N SER A 246 -15.80 28.92 27.07
CA SER A 246 -16.88 29.25 28.02
C SER A 246 -16.37 29.48 29.45
N GLU A 247 -15.41 28.66 29.90
CA GLU A 247 -14.71 28.80 31.18
C GLU A 247 -13.93 30.13 31.25
N LYS A 248 -13.19 30.45 30.18
CA LYS A 248 -12.48 31.73 30.00
C LYS A 248 -13.43 32.93 29.97
N LYS A 249 -14.63 32.81 29.38
CA LYS A 249 -15.65 33.87 29.39
C LYS A 249 -16.14 34.16 30.80
N VAL A 250 -16.48 33.13 31.58
CA VAL A 250 -16.89 33.28 32.99
C VAL A 250 -15.77 33.91 33.83
N LEU A 251 -14.53 33.45 33.68
CA LEU A 251 -13.38 34.05 34.37
C LEU A 251 -13.12 35.51 33.97
N GLY A 252 -13.37 35.88 32.70
CA GLY A 252 -13.30 37.27 32.24
C GLY A 252 -14.39 38.16 32.88
N GLU A 253 -15.60 37.63 33.00
CA GLU A 253 -16.71 38.29 33.68
C GLU A 253 -16.44 38.45 35.20
N GLU A 254 -15.81 37.46 35.83
CA GLU A 254 -15.35 37.52 37.23
C GLU A 254 -14.28 38.60 37.44
N VAL A 255 -13.31 38.71 36.52
CA VAL A 255 -12.24 39.71 36.60
C VAL A 255 -12.78 41.13 36.40
N GLU A 256 -13.69 41.36 35.46
CA GLU A 256 -14.33 42.68 35.31
C GLU A 256 -15.25 43.02 36.50
N ARG A 257 -15.88 42.04 37.14
CA ARG A 257 -16.64 42.19 38.40
C ARG A 257 -15.75 42.72 39.54
N LEU A 258 -14.63 42.03 39.79
CA LEU A 258 -13.65 42.40 40.82
C LEU A 258 -12.97 43.74 40.52
N LYS A 259 -12.73 44.04 39.25
CA LYS A 259 -12.17 45.32 38.79
C LYS A 259 -13.12 46.50 39.04
N ALA A 260 -14.42 46.32 38.83
CA ALA A 260 -15.41 47.33 39.22
C ALA A 260 -15.43 47.55 40.75
N GLU A 261 -15.42 46.48 41.54
CA GLU A 261 -15.37 46.55 43.01
C GLU A 261 -14.09 47.22 43.54
N ILE A 262 -12.96 47.08 42.84
CA ILE A 262 -11.71 47.81 43.10
C ILE A 262 -11.84 49.30 42.74
N CYS A 263 -12.50 49.67 41.64
CA CYS A 263 -12.78 51.06 41.29
C CYS A 263 -13.70 51.74 42.32
N ASP A 264 -14.84 51.11 42.66
CA ASP A 264 -15.82 51.62 43.62
C ASP A 264 -15.18 51.82 45.02
N SER A 265 -14.32 50.88 45.44
CA SER A 265 -13.58 50.97 46.71
C SER A 265 -12.34 51.89 46.68
N GLN A 266 -12.03 52.50 45.53
CA GLN A 266 -11.00 53.51 45.34
C GLN A 266 -11.59 54.94 45.22
N GLU A 267 -12.77 55.12 44.64
CA GLU A 267 -13.49 56.41 44.70
C GLU A 267 -13.94 56.76 46.13
N ASN A 268 -14.39 55.76 46.90
CA ASN A 268 -14.79 55.90 48.31
C ASN A 268 -13.64 56.24 49.30
N LYS A 269 -12.46 56.66 48.82
CA LYS A 269 -11.28 56.99 49.66
C LYS A 269 -10.71 58.40 49.45
N GLN A 270 -11.40 59.30 48.76
CA GLN A 270 -10.99 60.71 48.60
C GLN A 270 -11.68 61.73 49.54
N LEU A 271 -12.17 61.29 50.70
CA LEU A 271 -12.61 62.20 51.80
C LEU A 271 -12.15 61.65 53.15
N GLY A 272 -11.19 62.32 53.82
CA GLY A 272 -10.72 61.89 55.14
C GLY A 272 -9.35 62.42 55.57
N ASN A 273 -9.19 63.74 55.70
CA ASN A 273 -8.05 64.30 56.45
C ASN A 273 -8.23 64.01 57.96
N HIS A 274 -7.14 63.72 58.70
CA HIS A 274 -6.73 64.47 59.92
C HIS A 274 -5.49 63.88 60.63
N SER A 275 -4.45 64.71 60.74
CA SER A 275 -3.39 64.89 61.76
C SER A 275 -2.77 63.72 62.58
N PRO A 276 -1.45 63.80 62.91
CA PRO A 276 -0.72 62.76 63.64
C PRO A 276 -0.79 62.88 65.18
N GLY A 277 -0.72 61.73 65.88
CA GLY A 277 -0.81 61.68 67.35
C GLY A 277 -0.05 60.53 68.03
N LYS A 278 1.20 60.80 68.43
CA LYS A 278 1.98 60.20 69.55
C LYS A 278 1.96 58.68 69.84
N MET A 279 3.17 58.11 69.74
CA MET A 279 3.92 57.48 70.86
C MET A 279 3.48 56.12 71.42
N TYR A 280 4.30 55.08 71.22
CA TYR A 280 5.17 54.49 72.26
C TYR A 280 6.28 53.62 71.61
N PRO A 281 7.54 53.60 72.10
CA PRO A 281 8.63 52.82 71.49
C PRO A 281 8.86 51.47 72.19
N SER A 282 9.07 50.38 71.44
CA SER A 282 9.59 49.10 71.97
C SER A 282 10.23 48.20 70.90
N SER A 283 11.30 47.50 71.29
CA SER A 283 11.92 46.35 70.58
C SER A 283 12.35 46.52 69.11
N GLY A 284 13.14 47.56 68.81
CA GLY A 284 13.72 47.82 67.48
C GLY A 284 14.83 46.86 66.98
N GLU A 285 14.88 45.63 67.49
CA GLU A 285 15.89 44.62 67.15
C GLU A 285 15.28 43.30 66.67
N LYS A 286 14.32 42.71 67.42
CA LYS A 286 13.66 41.45 67.01
C LYS A 286 12.94 41.59 65.66
N LEU A 287 12.28 42.74 65.43
CA LEU A 287 11.61 43.02 64.16
C LEU A 287 12.60 43.12 62.98
N LYS A 288 13.86 43.52 63.20
CA LYS A 288 14.88 43.59 62.15
C LYS A 288 15.35 42.21 61.70
N TYR A 289 15.56 41.29 62.64
CA TYR A 289 15.89 39.90 62.29
C TYR A 289 14.76 39.26 61.48
N GLN A 290 13.51 39.42 61.95
CA GLN A 290 12.34 38.87 61.26
C GLN A 290 12.14 39.49 59.87
N GLN A 291 12.24 40.82 59.72
CA GLN A 291 12.20 41.48 58.41
C GLN A 291 13.38 41.10 57.51
N GLN A 292 14.57 40.82 58.07
CA GLN A 292 15.73 40.43 57.27
C GLN A 292 15.64 38.97 56.81
N GLU A 293 15.08 38.07 57.63
CA GLU A 293 14.71 36.71 57.23
C GLU A 293 13.61 36.73 56.15
N GLU A 294 12.57 37.54 56.32
CA GLU A 294 11.52 37.75 55.31
C GLU A 294 12.09 38.32 53.99
N LEU A 295 13.00 39.30 54.05
CA LEU A 295 13.70 39.83 52.87
C LEU A 295 14.63 38.80 52.23
N GLN A 296 15.27 37.94 53.01
CA GLN A 296 16.13 36.86 52.49
C GLN A 296 15.29 35.77 51.83
N GLN A 297 14.15 35.40 52.44
CA GLN A 297 13.16 34.49 51.87
C GLN A 297 12.54 35.07 50.59
N LEU A 298 12.22 36.37 50.56
CA LEU A 298 11.70 37.06 49.38
C LEU A 298 12.74 37.10 48.25
N ARG A 299 14.03 37.31 48.56
CA ARG A 299 15.13 37.22 47.58
C ARG A 299 15.29 35.80 47.02
N GLN A 300 15.17 34.76 47.85
CA GLN A 300 15.20 33.37 47.40
C GLN A 300 13.98 33.05 46.52
N ASN A 301 12.78 33.50 46.90
CA ASN A 301 11.56 33.34 46.13
C ASN A 301 11.64 34.08 44.79
N LEU A 302 12.16 35.31 44.75
CA LEU A 302 12.41 36.07 43.53
C LEU A 302 13.38 35.32 42.61
N HIS A 303 14.48 34.79 43.13
CA HIS A 303 15.44 34.02 42.34
C HIS A 303 14.84 32.70 41.80
N ARG A 304 14.04 32.00 42.62
CA ARG A 304 13.30 30.80 42.21
C ARG A 304 12.28 31.10 41.11
N LEU A 305 11.53 32.19 41.23
CA LEU A 305 10.63 32.69 40.19
C LEU A 305 11.40 33.08 38.92
N GLN A 306 12.56 33.74 39.04
CA GLN A 306 13.40 34.09 37.89
C GLN A 306 13.90 32.84 37.14
N ILE A 307 14.30 31.77 37.86
CA ILE A 307 14.65 30.48 37.26
C ILE A 307 13.45 29.85 36.54
N LEU A 308 12.26 29.87 37.16
CA LEU A 308 11.03 29.34 36.56
C LEU A 308 10.62 30.13 35.31
N CYS A 309 10.68 31.46 35.34
CA CYS A 309 10.44 32.31 34.17
C CYS A 309 11.45 32.03 33.05
N ASN A 310 12.75 31.94 33.37
CA ASN A 310 13.79 31.57 32.40
C ASN A 310 13.58 30.17 31.81
N SER A 311 12.99 29.23 32.55
CA SER A 311 12.62 27.90 32.06
C SER A 311 11.39 27.95 31.15
N ALA A 312 10.33 28.65 31.56
CA ALA A 312 9.12 28.83 30.77
C ALA A 312 9.38 29.61 29.47
N GLU A 313 10.31 30.58 29.48
CA GLU A 313 10.72 31.30 28.27
C GLU A 313 11.51 30.40 27.31
N LYS A 314 12.36 29.50 27.81
CA LYS A 314 13.04 28.49 26.98
C LYS A 314 12.03 27.53 26.35
N GLU A 315 11.05 27.07 27.11
CA GLU A 315 9.96 26.20 26.59
C GLU A 315 9.14 26.92 25.52
N LEU A 316 8.76 28.18 25.76
CA LEU A 316 8.08 29.03 24.77
C LEU A 316 8.93 29.28 23.52
N ARG A 317 10.26 29.39 23.64
CA ARG A 317 11.17 29.49 22.49
C ARG A 317 11.24 28.18 21.71
N TYR A 318 11.28 27.02 22.38
CA TYR A 318 11.27 25.70 21.76
C TYR A 318 9.97 25.42 20.99
N GLU A 319 8.81 25.59 21.64
CA GLU A 319 7.51 25.39 20.97
C GLU A 319 7.25 26.44 19.87
N ARG A 320 7.82 27.66 19.96
CA ARG A 320 7.82 28.62 18.83
C ARG A 320 8.65 28.13 17.64
N GLY A 321 9.82 27.54 17.88
CA GLY A 321 10.65 26.92 16.83
C GLY A 321 9.88 25.81 16.12
N LYS A 322 9.43 24.82 16.89
CA LYS A 322 8.58 23.72 16.42
C LYS A 322 7.32 24.18 15.68
N ASN A 323 6.71 25.31 16.09
CA ASN A 323 5.57 25.91 15.37
C ASN A 323 5.96 26.57 14.04
N LEU A 324 7.19 27.10 13.91
CA LEU A 324 7.76 27.56 12.64
C LEU A 324 8.07 26.39 11.72
N ASP A 325 8.68 25.32 12.23
CA ASP A 325 9.01 24.11 11.47
C ASP A 325 7.73 23.45 10.92
N LEU A 326 6.69 23.32 11.76
CA LEU A 326 5.37 22.86 11.35
C LEU A 326 4.71 23.78 10.30
N LYS A 327 4.95 25.10 10.34
CA LYS A 327 4.47 26.03 9.30
C LYS A 327 5.22 25.86 7.99
N GLN A 328 6.54 25.65 8.02
CA GLN A 328 7.34 25.37 6.83
C GLN A 328 6.88 24.07 6.16
N HIS A 329 6.72 22.99 6.93
CA HIS A 329 6.17 21.73 6.41
C HIS A 329 4.75 21.89 5.85
N ASN A 330 3.89 22.71 6.45
CA ASN A 330 2.57 23.01 5.89
C ASN A 330 2.62 23.83 4.59
N SER A 331 3.59 24.75 4.43
CA SER A 331 3.81 25.47 3.16
C SER A 331 4.24 24.52 2.06
N LEU A 332 5.28 23.72 2.30
CA LEU A 332 5.78 22.72 1.36
C LEU A 332 4.70 21.69 0.96
N LEU A 333 3.85 21.28 1.92
CA LEU A 333 2.71 20.39 1.63
C LEU A 333 1.64 21.08 0.77
N GLN A 334 1.42 22.39 0.93
CA GLN A 334 0.51 23.16 0.07
C GLN A 334 1.10 23.36 -1.33
N GLU A 335 2.41 23.62 -1.44
CA GLU A 335 3.14 23.76 -2.70
C GLU A 335 3.12 22.46 -3.51
N GLU A 336 3.46 21.32 -2.90
CA GLU A 336 3.33 20.01 -3.55
C GLU A 336 1.87 19.65 -3.86
N SER A 337 0.90 20.03 -3.00
CA SER A 337 -0.53 19.87 -3.31
C SER A 337 -0.99 20.69 -4.52
N ILE A 338 -0.40 21.88 -4.74
CA ILE A 338 -0.67 22.72 -5.92
C ILE A 338 -0.01 22.12 -7.16
N LYS A 339 1.24 21.68 -7.06
CA LYS A 339 1.99 21.00 -8.12
C LYS A 339 1.28 19.74 -8.61
N ILE A 340 0.88 18.84 -7.70
CA ILE A 340 0.10 17.62 -8.02
C ILE A 340 -1.25 17.98 -8.68
N LYS A 341 -1.91 19.08 -8.28
CA LYS A 341 -3.14 19.56 -8.94
C LYS A 341 -2.88 20.09 -10.36
N ILE A 342 -1.71 20.66 -10.63
CA ILE A 342 -1.32 21.12 -11.98
C ILE A 342 -0.98 19.91 -12.86
N GLU A 343 -0.18 18.97 -12.37
CA GLU A 343 0.17 17.72 -13.05
C GLU A 343 -1.08 16.88 -13.37
N LEU A 344 -2.02 16.76 -12.42
CA LEU A 344 -3.31 16.09 -12.63
C LEU A 344 -4.14 16.77 -13.73
N LYS A 345 -4.22 18.10 -13.74
CA LYS A 345 -4.90 18.85 -14.82
C LYS A 345 -4.21 18.64 -16.17
N GLN A 346 -2.87 18.62 -16.21
CA GLN A 346 -2.12 18.38 -17.44
C GLN A 346 -2.33 16.94 -17.95
N ALA A 347 -2.40 15.94 -17.06
CA ALA A 347 -2.71 14.56 -17.40
C ALA A 347 -4.16 14.41 -17.92
N GLN A 348 -5.13 15.07 -17.27
CA GLN A 348 -6.53 15.13 -17.72
C GLN A 348 -6.65 15.78 -19.11
N GLN A 349 -5.91 16.86 -19.37
CA GLN A 349 -5.89 17.51 -20.69
C GLN A 349 -5.27 16.60 -21.76
N LYS A 350 -4.12 15.97 -21.48
CA LYS A 350 -3.48 14.98 -22.37
C LYS A 350 -4.42 13.81 -22.70
N LEU A 351 -5.17 13.32 -21.71
CA LEU A 351 -6.18 12.27 -21.91
C LEU A 351 -7.36 12.76 -22.77
N LEU A 352 -7.84 13.99 -22.57
CA LEU A 352 -8.90 14.59 -23.38
C LEU A 352 -8.47 14.75 -24.84
N ASP A 353 -7.25 15.21 -25.09
CA ASP A 353 -6.73 15.41 -26.44
C ASP A 353 -6.38 14.08 -27.14
N SER A 354 -5.92 13.08 -26.38
CA SER A 354 -5.82 11.70 -26.85
C SER A 354 -7.20 11.15 -27.25
N ALA A 355 -8.24 11.36 -26.44
CA ALA A 355 -9.60 10.93 -26.76
C ALA A 355 -10.18 11.62 -28.01
N LYS A 356 -9.82 12.89 -28.25
CA LYS A 356 -10.14 13.59 -29.52
C LYS A 356 -9.45 12.93 -30.72
N MET A 357 -8.15 12.61 -30.62
CA MET A 357 -7.44 11.88 -31.69
C MET A 357 -8.01 10.49 -31.94
N CYS A 358 -8.34 9.73 -30.90
CA CYS A 358 -9.03 8.45 -31.06
C CYS A 358 -10.39 8.62 -31.75
N SER A 359 -11.09 9.73 -31.50
CA SER A 359 -12.37 10.04 -32.15
C SER A 359 -12.21 10.42 -33.63
N SER A 360 -11.19 11.21 -34.00
CA SER A 360 -10.91 11.54 -35.41
C SER A 360 -10.42 10.32 -36.19
N LEU A 361 -9.49 9.52 -35.62
CA LEU A 361 -9.04 8.26 -36.23
C LEU A 361 -10.20 7.26 -36.39
N THR A 362 -11.16 7.23 -35.45
CA THR A 362 -12.39 6.41 -35.60
C THR A 362 -13.29 6.93 -36.73
N ALA A 363 -13.36 8.24 -36.95
CA ALA A 363 -14.12 8.83 -38.05
C ALA A 363 -13.44 8.57 -39.41
N GLU A 364 -12.12 8.72 -39.49
CA GLU A 364 -11.31 8.39 -40.66
C GLU A 364 -11.40 6.90 -41.01
N TRP A 365 -11.30 6.01 -40.02
CA TRP A 365 -11.49 4.57 -40.23
C TRP A 365 -12.89 4.24 -40.78
N LYS A 366 -13.95 4.87 -40.24
CA LYS A 366 -15.32 4.72 -40.78
C LYS A 366 -15.45 5.25 -42.21
N HIS A 367 -14.81 6.38 -42.53
CA HIS A 367 -14.79 6.94 -43.88
C HIS A 367 -14.08 6.00 -44.86
N CYS A 368 -12.92 5.44 -44.49
CA CYS A 368 -12.21 4.45 -45.28
C CYS A 368 -13.03 3.16 -45.45
N GLN A 369 -13.69 2.68 -44.40
CA GLN A 369 -14.60 1.52 -44.47
C GLN A 369 -15.79 1.76 -45.41
N GLN A 370 -16.33 2.99 -45.43
CA GLN A 370 -17.38 3.35 -46.37
C GLN A 370 -16.85 3.48 -47.81
N LYS A 371 -15.65 4.05 -47.99
CA LYS A 371 -15.00 4.15 -49.31
C LYS A 371 -14.71 2.78 -49.94
N ILE A 372 -14.34 1.78 -49.12
CA ILE A 372 -14.21 0.38 -49.56
C ILE A 372 -15.55 -0.13 -50.11
N LYS A 373 -16.66 0.04 -49.38
CA LYS A 373 -18.01 -0.37 -49.82
C LYS A 373 -18.49 0.34 -51.10
N GLU A 374 -18.09 1.59 -51.30
CA GLU A 374 -18.35 2.32 -52.55
C GLU A 374 -17.59 1.71 -53.73
N LEU A 375 -16.32 1.31 -53.52
CA LEU A 375 -15.50 0.66 -54.55
C LEU A 375 -15.98 -0.77 -54.84
N GLU A 376 -16.36 -1.55 -53.84
CA GLU A 376 -17.02 -2.86 -53.99
C GLU A 376 -18.28 -2.77 -54.87
N LEU A 377 -19.12 -1.74 -54.64
CA LEU A 377 -20.30 -1.47 -55.46
C LEU A 377 -19.97 -1.03 -56.89
N GLU A 378 -18.87 -0.31 -57.11
CA GLU A 378 -18.47 0.10 -58.46
C GLU A 378 -17.87 -1.06 -59.27
N VAL A 379 -17.07 -1.93 -58.64
CA VAL A 379 -16.57 -3.17 -59.26
C VAL A 379 -17.73 -4.08 -59.68
N LEU A 380 -18.79 -4.17 -58.87
CA LEU A 380 -20.01 -4.91 -59.24
C LEU A 380 -20.71 -4.31 -60.48
N LYS A 381 -20.74 -2.97 -60.62
CA LYS A 381 -21.27 -2.30 -61.82
C LYS A 381 -20.37 -2.52 -63.04
N GLN A 382 -19.05 -2.43 -62.89
CA GLN A 382 -18.08 -2.72 -63.97
C GLN A 382 -18.26 -4.16 -64.47
N ALA A 383 -18.34 -5.15 -63.57
CA ALA A 383 -18.58 -6.54 -63.93
C ALA A 383 -19.93 -6.73 -64.68
N GLN A 384 -20.99 -6.02 -64.27
CA GLN A 384 -22.27 -6.03 -64.99
C GLN A 384 -22.18 -5.34 -66.36
N SER A 385 -21.40 -4.25 -66.48
CA SER A 385 -21.14 -3.55 -67.73
C SER A 385 -20.38 -4.42 -68.74
N ILE A 386 -19.26 -5.02 -68.32
CA ILE A 386 -18.44 -5.96 -69.12
C ILE A 386 -19.31 -7.12 -69.63
N LYS A 387 -20.17 -7.67 -68.77
CA LYS A 387 -21.13 -8.73 -69.17
C LYS A 387 -22.11 -8.27 -70.25
N SER A 388 -22.52 -7.00 -70.25
CA SER A 388 -23.37 -6.42 -71.31
C SER A 388 -22.58 -6.14 -72.60
N GLN A 389 -21.34 -5.67 -72.49
CA GLN A 389 -20.43 -5.42 -73.61
C GLN A 389 -20.10 -6.72 -74.37
N ASN A 390 -19.82 -7.81 -73.64
CA ASN A 390 -19.54 -9.12 -74.24
C ASN A 390 -20.75 -9.65 -75.03
N ASN A 391 -21.98 -9.43 -74.53
CA ASN A 391 -23.22 -9.78 -75.25
C ASN A 391 -23.42 -8.96 -76.54
N LEU A 392 -22.90 -7.72 -76.61
CA LEU A 392 -22.94 -6.89 -77.82
C LEU A 392 -21.84 -7.29 -78.81
N GLN A 393 -20.65 -7.64 -78.31
CA GLN A 393 -19.51 -8.11 -79.11
C GLN A 393 -19.79 -9.47 -79.76
N GLU A 394 -20.48 -10.38 -79.06
CA GLU A 394 -20.96 -11.65 -79.62
C GLU A 394 -21.95 -11.42 -80.78
N LYS A 395 -22.94 -10.54 -80.61
CA LYS A 395 -23.88 -10.15 -81.68
C LYS A 395 -23.19 -9.49 -82.87
N LEU A 396 -22.16 -8.67 -82.62
CA LEU A 396 -21.35 -8.06 -83.70
C LEU A 396 -20.56 -9.12 -84.47
N ALA A 397 -20.02 -10.13 -83.79
CA ALA A 397 -19.38 -11.28 -84.44
C ALA A 397 -20.37 -12.13 -85.26
N GLN A 398 -21.62 -12.25 -84.79
CA GLN A 398 -22.71 -12.91 -85.51
C GLN A 398 -23.08 -12.16 -86.79
N GLU A 399 -23.28 -10.84 -86.78
CA GLU A 399 -23.58 -10.10 -88.02
C GLU A 399 -22.39 -10.05 -88.99
N LYS A 400 -21.15 -9.98 -88.48
CA LYS A 400 -19.94 -10.15 -89.32
C LYS A 400 -19.88 -11.50 -90.05
N SER A 401 -20.56 -12.56 -89.54
CA SER A 401 -20.68 -13.82 -90.29
C SER A 401 -21.54 -13.65 -91.55
N ARG A 402 -22.70 -13.03 -91.41
CA ARG A 402 -23.70 -12.87 -92.48
C ARG A 402 -23.22 -11.96 -93.62
N VAL A 403 -22.32 -11.02 -93.33
CA VAL A 403 -21.70 -10.15 -94.34
C VAL A 403 -20.73 -10.93 -95.23
N ALA A 404 -19.82 -11.72 -94.65
CA ALA A 404 -18.91 -12.57 -95.42
C ALA A 404 -19.69 -13.57 -96.31
N ASP A 405 -20.72 -14.20 -95.74
CA ASP A 405 -21.63 -15.10 -96.47
C ASP A 405 -22.42 -14.40 -97.60
N ALA A 406 -22.40 -13.06 -97.69
CA ALA A 406 -23.00 -12.26 -98.76
C ALA A 406 -21.95 -11.73 -99.76
N GLU A 407 -20.75 -11.39 -99.30
CA GLU A 407 -19.63 -10.94 -100.15
C GLU A 407 -19.17 -12.05 -101.12
N GLU A 408 -19.12 -13.31 -100.66
CA GLU A 408 -18.84 -14.48 -101.52
C GLU A 408 -19.81 -14.57 -102.71
N LYS A 409 -21.09 -14.27 -102.48
CA LYS A 409 -22.14 -14.29 -103.51
C LYS A 409 -22.05 -13.12 -104.49
N ILE A 410 -21.40 -12.01 -104.11
CA ILE A 410 -21.15 -10.88 -105.00
C ILE A 410 -20.00 -11.18 -105.96
N LEU A 411 -18.95 -11.86 -105.49
CA LEU A 411 -17.80 -12.25 -106.32
C LEU A 411 -18.19 -13.25 -107.42
N ASP A 412 -19.01 -14.26 -107.10
CA ASP A 412 -19.57 -15.22 -108.08
C ASP A 412 -20.44 -14.54 -109.17
N LEU A 413 -21.06 -13.38 -108.87
CA LEU A 413 -21.80 -12.59 -109.86
C LEU A 413 -20.88 -11.67 -110.69
N GLN A 414 -19.83 -11.10 -110.09
CA GLN A 414 -18.87 -10.25 -110.81
C GLN A 414 -18.09 -11.06 -111.87
N GLN A 415 -17.67 -12.28 -111.55
CA GLN A 415 -16.94 -13.15 -112.48
C GLN A 415 -17.75 -13.49 -113.76
N LYS A 416 -19.08 -13.41 -113.70
CA LYS A 416 -19.99 -13.67 -114.83
C LYS A 416 -20.20 -12.46 -115.74
N LEU A 417 -19.79 -11.26 -115.32
CA LEU A 417 -19.93 -10.02 -116.08
C LEU A 417 -18.72 -9.74 -116.99
N GLU A 418 -17.53 -10.17 -116.59
CA GLU A 418 -16.26 -9.76 -117.23
C GLU A 418 -16.02 -10.38 -118.62
N HIS A 419 -16.75 -11.44 -118.99
CA HIS A 419 -16.58 -12.16 -120.26
C HIS A 419 -17.18 -11.44 -121.49
N ALA A 420 -17.80 -10.27 -121.31
CA ALA A 420 -18.70 -9.65 -122.31
C ALA A 420 -18.08 -8.63 -123.29
N HIS A 421 -16.85 -8.11 -123.09
CA HIS A 421 -16.34 -6.93 -123.83
C HIS A 421 -14.93 -7.07 -124.44
N LYS A 422 -14.79 -6.95 -125.78
CA LYS A 422 -13.53 -6.65 -126.52
C LYS A 422 -13.76 -6.35 -128.04
N VAL A 423 -12.78 -5.69 -128.70
CA VAL A 423 -12.68 -5.34 -130.18
C VAL A 423 -13.49 -4.09 -130.62
N CYS A 424 -13.09 -3.15 -131.51
CA CYS A 424 -11.81 -2.61 -132.07
C CYS A 424 -12.07 -1.23 -132.78
N LEU A 425 -11.07 -0.56 -133.40
CA LEU A 425 -11.17 0.76 -134.07
C LEU A 425 -10.29 0.96 -135.34
N THR A 426 -10.80 1.79 -136.29
CA THR A 426 -10.14 2.66 -137.34
C THR A 426 -9.09 2.04 -138.31
N ASP A 427 -8.50 2.69 -139.34
CA ASP A 427 -8.36 4.10 -139.82
C ASP A 427 -7.98 4.17 -141.36
N THR A 428 -7.36 5.27 -141.89
CA THR A 428 -6.57 5.43 -143.19
C THR A 428 -7.28 6.22 -144.34
N CYS A 429 -6.76 7.13 -145.20
CA CYS A 429 -5.41 7.70 -145.56
C CYS A 429 -5.46 9.12 -146.24
N ILE A 430 -4.31 9.64 -146.78
CA ILE A 430 -4.14 10.87 -147.63
C ILE A 430 -3.13 10.62 -148.79
N LEU A 431 -3.24 11.28 -149.96
CA LEU A 431 -2.09 11.44 -150.89
C LEU A 431 -2.12 12.68 -151.83
N GLY A 432 -0.97 13.34 -152.03
CA GLY A 432 -0.77 14.45 -152.98
C GLY A 432 0.72 14.76 -153.24
N LYS A 433 1.49 13.77 -153.72
CA LYS A 433 2.90 13.57 -153.32
C LYS A 433 3.95 13.64 -154.46
N LYS A 434 3.91 14.60 -155.40
CA LYS A 434 4.88 14.64 -156.53
C LYS A 434 5.53 15.98 -156.94
N GLN A 435 5.12 17.14 -156.41
CA GLN A 435 5.86 18.40 -156.64
C GLN A 435 6.93 18.70 -155.56
N LEU A 436 7.10 17.82 -154.57
CA LEU A 436 8.09 17.98 -153.49
C LEU A 436 9.48 17.46 -153.87
N GLU A 437 9.61 16.63 -154.90
CA GLU A 437 10.81 15.80 -155.12
C GLU A 437 12.06 16.59 -155.52
N GLU A 438 11.93 17.81 -156.07
CA GLU A 438 13.07 18.67 -156.37
C GLU A 438 13.52 19.53 -155.17
N ARG A 439 12.59 20.02 -154.34
CA ARG A 439 12.90 20.72 -153.08
C ARG A 439 13.63 19.83 -152.06
N ILE A 440 13.54 18.51 -152.21
CA ILE A 440 14.26 17.55 -151.36
C ILE A 440 15.79 17.69 -151.49
N LYS A 441 16.34 18.06 -152.66
CA LYS A 441 17.82 18.11 -152.84
C LYS A 441 18.49 19.22 -152.02
N GLU A 442 17.97 20.45 -152.06
CA GLU A 442 18.49 21.55 -151.22
C GLU A 442 18.18 21.35 -149.73
N ALA A 443 17.11 20.62 -149.42
CA ALA A 443 16.81 20.22 -148.04
C ALA A 443 17.88 19.27 -147.49
N ILE A 444 18.28 18.23 -148.24
CA ILE A 444 19.25 17.20 -147.80
C ILE A 444 20.58 17.80 -147.34
N GLU A 445 21.13 18.80 -148.03
CA GLU A 445 22.45 19.35 -147.68
C GLU A 445 22.43 20.23 -146.42
N ASN A 446 21.29 20.89 -146.15
CA ASN A 446 21.07 21.60 -144.89
C ASN A 446 20.69 20.64 -143.76
N GLU A 447 19.90 19.60 -144.06
CA GLU A 447 19.55 18.51 -143.15
C GLU A 447 20.80 17.77 -142.66
N ALA A 448 21.83 17.61 -143.49
CA ALA A 448 23.11 17.01 -143.11
C ALA A 448 23.85 17.81 -142.01
N LYS A 449 23.88 19.14 -142.11
CA LYS A 449 24.49 20.02 -141.10
C LYS A 449 23.71 20.01 -139.79
N ILE A 450 22.37 20.02 -139.88
CA ILE A 450 21.47 19.91 -138.73
C ILE A 450 21.63 18.53 -138.07
N LYS A 451 21.78 17.44 -138.84
CA LYS A 451 22.07 16.08 -138.34
C LYS A 451 23.38 16.03 -137.54
N GLN A 452 24.45 16.71 -137.97
CA GLN A 452 25.69 16.76 -137.19
C GLN A 452 25.49 17.48 -135.85
N GLN A 453 24.94 18.70 -135.85
CA GLN A 453 24.70 19.46 -134.61
C GLN A 453 23.75 18.71 -133.67
N TYR A 454 22.74 18.03 -134.21
CA TYR A 454 21.83 17.16 -133.46
C TYR A 454 22.56 15.95 -132.84
N GLN A 455 23.52 15.33 -133.54
CA GLN A 455 24.34 14.25 -132.99
C GLN A 455 25.23 14.74 -131.85
N GLU A 456 25.92 15.89 -132.01
CA GLU A 456 26.74 16.49 -130.96
C GLU A 456 25.89 16.83 -129.72
N GLU A 457 24.70 17.40 -129.92
CA GLU A 457 23.77 17.72 -128.83
C GLU A 457 23.18 16.46 -128.16
N GLN A 458 22.95 15.38 -128.92
CA GLN A 458 22.58 14.07 -128.36
C GLN A 458 23.69 13.46 -127.50
N GLN A 459 24.97 13.65 -127.83
CA GLN A 459 26.07 13.21 -126.96
C GLN A 459 26.19 14.09 -125.70
N LYS A 460 26.01 15.41 -125.82
CA LYS A 460 25.95 16.32 -124.64
C LYS A 460 24.80 15.96 -123.70
N ARG A 461 23.61 15.64 -124.25
CA ARG A 461 22.45 15.18 -123.45
C ARG A 461 22.74 13.89 -122.71
N LYS A 462 23.34 12.89 -123.36
CA LYS A 462 23.77 11.64 -122.67
C LYS A 462 24.78 11.90 -121.56
N LEU A 463 25.73 12.81 -121.77
CA LEU A 463 26.71 13.19 -120.73
C LEU A 463 26.03 13.94 -119.57
N LEU A 464 25.07 14.82 -119.86
CA LEU A 464 24.25 15.49 -118.84
C LEU A 464 23.37 14.52 -118.08
N ASP A 465 22.72 13.57 -118.74
CA ASP A 465 21.94 12.50 -118.10
C ASP A 465 22.84 11.62 -117.22
N GLN A 466 24.04 11.26 -117.67
CA GLN A 466 25.01 10.52 -116.86
C GLN A 466 25.42 11.30 -115.61
N ASN A 467 25.74 12.59 -115.74
CA ASN A 467 26.06 13.46 -114.61
C ASN A 467 24.86 13.65 -113.66
N MET A 468 23.64 13.79 -114.19
CA MET A 468 22.40 13.93 -113.43
C MET A 468 22.10 12.66 -112.62
N ASN A 469 22.23 11.49 -113.25
CA ASN A 469 22.08 10.20 -112.57
C ASN A 469 23.16 10.00 -111.49
N GLU A 470 24.40 10.42 -111.73
CA GLU A 470 25.48 10.31 -110.73
C GLU A 470 25.28 11.27 -109.54
N LEU A 471 24.87 12.51 -109.80
CA LEU A 471 24.45 13.45 -108.75
C LEU A 471 23.25 12.91 -107.96
N GLN A 472 22.27 12.28 -108.63
CA GLN A 472 21.12 11.67 -107.96
C GLN A 472 21.53 10.48 -107.07
N LYS A 473 22.51 9.66 -107.46
CA LYS A 473 23.12 8.64 -106.58
C LYS A 473 23.80 9.28 -105.38
N GLN A 474 24.61 10.32 -105.59
CA GLN A 474 25.31 11.00 -104.49
C GLN A 474 24.35 11.64 -103.49
N VAL A 475 23.30 12.32 -103.97
CA VAL A 475 22.21 12.86 -103.12
C VAL A 475 21.52 11.74 -102.34
N LYS A 476 21.24 10.58 -102.96
CA LYS A 476 20.67 9.43 -102.25
C LYS A 476 21.62 8.88 -101.18
N ILE A 477 22.90 8.68 -101.49
CA ILE A 477 23.91 8.20 -100.54
C ILE A 477 24.10 9.18 -99.37
N LEU A 478 24.02 10.50 -99.63
CA LEU A 478 24.05 11.52 -98.58
C LEU A 478 22.81 11.46 -97.70
N LYS A 479 21.61 11.27 -98.28
CA LYS A 479 20.36 11.13 -97.52
C LYS A 479 20.30 9.83 -96.72
N ASP A 480 20.81 8.73 -97.26
CA ASP A 480 20.90 7.45 -96.54
C ASP A 480 21.88 7.56 -95.34
N LYS A 481 22.95 8.38 -95.44
CA LYS A 481 23.84 8.72 -94.32
C LYS A 481 23.22 9.70 -93.33
N GLU A 482 22.48 10.70 -93.79
CA GLU A 482 21.70 11.64 -92.97
C GLU A 482 20.73 10.86 -92.07
N ASN A 483 19.93 9.96 -92.65
CA ASN A 483 19.03 9.07 -91.92
C ASN A 483 19.75 8.20 -90.87
N GLN A 484 20.94 7.66 -91.19
CA GLN A 484 21.73 6.87 -90.23
C GLN A 484 22.28 7.71 -89.06
N LEU A 485 22.67 8.97 -89.33
CA LEU A 485 23.11 9.91 -88.30
C LEU A 485 21.94 10.35 -87.42
N GLU A 486 20.75 10.59 -87.98
CA GLU A 486 19.54 10.92 -87.24
C GLU A 486 19.08 9.76 -86.34
N MET A 487 19.08 8.53 -86.85
CA MET A 487 18.75 7.33 -86.07
C MET A 487 19.77 7.05 -84.94
N THR A 488 21.06 7.22 -85.20
CA THR A 488 22.11 7.01 -84.16
C THR A 488 22.14 8.16 -83.14
N SER A 489 21.89 9.40 -83.55
CA SER A 489 21.70 10.54 -82.65
C SER A 489 20.49 10.35 -81.74
N SER A 490 19.34 9.92 -82.30
CA SER A 490 18.13 9.59 -81.53
C SER A 490 18.39 8.48 -80.51
N GLN A 491 19.13 7.42 -80.89
CA GLN A 491 19.51 6.33 -80.00
C GLN A 491 20.49 6.76 -78.90
N GLN A 492 21.42 7.69 -79.19
CA GLN A 492 22.28 8.30 -78.18
C GLN A 492 21.46 9.17 -77.21
N GLN A 493 20.53 9.98 -77.72
CA GLN A 493 19.66 10.82 -76.90
C GLN A 493 18.80 9.99 -75.93
N SER A 494 18.23 8.86 -76.38
CA SER A 494 17.48 7.96 -75.49
C SER A 494 18.36 7.33 -74.41
N ARG A 495 19.64 7.02 -74.70
CA ARG A 495 20.60 6.52 -73.70
C ARG A 495 20.99 7.59 -72.69
N ILE A 496 21.17 8.84 -73.11
CA ILE A 496 21.44 9.98 -72.22
C ILE A 496 20.25 10.18 -71.28
N GLN A 497 19.02 10.20 -71.80
CA GLN A 497 17.81 10.31 -70.97
C GLN A 497 17.66 9.15 -69.98
N GLN A 498 18.00 7.92 -70.38
CA GLN A 498 18.01 6.76 -69.49
C GLN A 498 19.06 6.91 -68.37
N GLN A 499 20.27 7.38 -68.69
CA GLN A 499 21.33 7.62 -67.71
C GLN A 499 21.01 8.78 -66.76
N GLU A 500 20.40 9.86 -67.26
CA GLU A 500 19.89 10.95 -66.42
C GLU A 500 18.82 10.47 -65.43
N ALA A 501 17.90 9.59 -65.85
CA ALA A 501 16.89 9.04 -64.97
C ALA A 501 17.52 8.17 -63.86
N GLN A 502 18.51 7.33 -64.21
CA GLN A 502 19.26 6.53 -63.25
C GLN A 502 20.05 7.40 -62.25
N LEU A 503 20.70 8.47 -62.71
CA LEU A 503 21.39 9.42 -61.83
C LEU A 503 20.44 10.13 -60.88
N LYS A 504 19.26 10.58 -61.35
CA LYS A 504 18.22 11.19 -60.51
C LYS A 504 17.69 10.22 -59.44
N GLN A 505 17.56 8.93 -59.76
CA GLN A 505 17.21 7.90 -58.77
C GLN A 505 18.33 7.71 -57.72
N LEU A 506 19.58 7.56 -58.16
CA LEU A 506 20.72 7.40 -57.25
C LEU A 506 20.94 8.62 -56.34
N GLU A 507 20.69 9.85 -56.83
CA GLU A 507 20.70 11.04 -55.98
C GLU A 507 19.58 11.03 -54.93
N TYR A 508 18.37 10.58 -55.30
CA TYR A 508 17.25 10.46 -54.36
C TYR A 508 17.52 9.40 -53.28
N GLU A 509 18.02 8.23 -53.68
CA GLU A 509 18.43 7.16 -52.76
C GLU A 509 19.56 7.62 -51.83
N LYS A 510 20.54 8.38 -52.36
CA LYS A 510 21.59 8.98 -51.53
C LYS A 510 21.01 9.96 -50.50
N ARG A 511 20.17 10.92 -50.90
CA ARG A 511 19.56 11.89 -49.96
C ARG A 511 18.81 11.18 -48.84
N LYS A 512 18.04 10.15 -49.17
CA LYS A 512 17.36 9.29 -48.20
C LYS A 512 18.34 8.57 -47.25
N SER A 513 19.49 8.10 -47.73
CA SER A 513 20.53 7.52 -46.86
C SER A 513 21.24 8.57 -45.99
N ASP A 514 21.47 9.78 -46.49
CA ASP A 514 22.05 10.90 -45.73
C ASP A 514 21.09 11.39 -44.63
N GLU A 515 19.77 11.37 -44.89
CA GLU A 515 18.71 11.62 -43.90
C GLU A 515 18.63 10.53 -42.83
N GLN A 516 18.69 9.26 -43.23
CA GLN A 516 18.75 8.13 -42.29
C GLN A 516 20.01 8.17 -41.42
N LEU A 517 21.16 8.56 -41.97
CA LEU A 517 22.40 8.76 -41.21
C LEU A 517 22.25 9.87 -40.16
N LYS A 518 21.67 11.03 -40.51
CA LYS A 518 21.38 12.10 -39.55
C LYS A 518 20.42 11.65 -38.45
N SER A 519 19.32 10.99 -38.81
CA SER A 519 18.35 10.49 -37.83
C SER A 519 18.97 9.45 -36.88
N ASN A 520 19.81 8.55 -37.40
CA ASN A 520 20.56 7.59 -36.59
C ASN A 520 21.60 8.27 -35.68
N GLN A 521 22.26 9.34 -36.14
CA GLN A 521 23.16 10.14 -35.32
C GLN A 521 22.40 10.82 -34.17
N GLU A 522 21.29 11.51 -34.46
CA GLU A 522 20.45 12.11 -33.42
C GLU A 522 19.96 11.08 -32.39
N LEU A 523 19.56 9.88 -32.85
CA LEU A 523 19.15 8.79 -31.96
C LEU A 523 20.32 8.30 -31.09
N SER A 524 21.53 8.23 -31.64
CA SER A 524 22.75 7.89 -30.89
C SER A 524 23.10 8.96 -29.84
N GLU A 525 22.93 10.25 -30.16
CA GLU A 525 23.12 11.36 -29.23
C GLU A 525 22.06 11.39 -28.13
N LYS A 526 20.79 11.10 -28.47
CA LYS A 526 19.70 10.94 -27.48
C LYS A 526 19.94 9.72 -26.58
N LEU A 527 20.46 8.62 -27.13
CA LEU A 527 20.83 7.41 -26.36
C LEU A 527 22.04 7.64 -25.44
N SER A 528 23.05 8.40 -25.87
CA SER A 528 24.21 8.71 -25.02
C SER A 528 23.86 9.69 -23.89
N GLY A 529 22.97 10.65 -24.14
CA GLY A 529 22.39 11.49 -23.09
C GLY A 529 21.62 10.69 -22.04
N LEU A 530 20.71 9.79 -22.48
CA LEU A 530 19.98 8.89 -21.57
C LEU A 530 20.88 7.90 -20.82
N GLN A 531 21.98 7.46 -21.44
CA GLN A 531 22.99 6.62 -20.78
C GLN A 531 23.71 7.41 -19.67
N GLN A 532 24.08 8.67 -19.91
CA GLN A 532 24.69 9.55 -18.90
C GLN A 532 23.72 9.90 -17.77
N GLU A 533 22.46 10.22 -18.06
CA GLU A 533 21.43 10.48 -17.04
C GLU A 533 21.21 9.26 -16.13
N LYS A 534 21.12 8.07 -16.72
CA LYS A 534 21.03 6.78 -16.02
C LYS A 534 22.26 6.49 -15.16
N GLU A 535 23.44 6.94 -15.57
CA GLU A 535 24.69 6.79 -14.79
C GLU A 535 24.74 7.80 -13.63
N ALA A 536 24.41 9.07 -13.87
CA ALA A 536 24.27 10.08 -12.82
C ALA A 536 23.21 9.68 -11.76
N LEU A 537 22.05 9.19 -12.19
CA LEU A 537 21.02 8.67 -11.28
C LEU A 537 21.52 7.49 -10.44
N ARG A 538 22.38 6.61 -10.99
CA ARG A 538 23.02 5.51 -10.24
C ARG A 538 24.02 6.03 -9.20
N GLU A 539 24.75 7.11 -9.51
CA GLU A 539 25.63 7.76 -8.55
C GLU A 539 24.84 8.43 -7.43
N GLU A 540 23.74 9.14 -7.73
CA GLU A 540 22.80 9.70 -6.75
C GLU A 540 22.19 8.62 -5.85
N TYR A 541 21.63 7.54 -6.41
CA TYR A 541 21.15 6.40 -5.59
C TYR A 541 22.28 5.81 -4.73
N GLY A 542 23.51 5.74 -5.25
CA GLY A 542 24.69 5.32 -4.48
C GLY A 542 25.11 6.31 -3.39
N GLN A 543 24.82 7.61 -3.52
CA GLN A 543 25.01 8.61 -2.47
C GLN A 543 23.92 8.50 -1.40
N PHE A 544 22.64 8.39 -1.78
CA PHE A 544 21.55 8.16 -0.83
C PHE A 544 21.74 6.88 -0.01
N LEU A 545 22.23 5.80 -0.62
CA LEU A 545 22.54 4.56 0.11
C LEU A 545 23.66 4.77 1.15
N LYS A 546 24.73 5.50 0.81
CA LYS A 546 25.81 5.85 1.76
C LYS A 546 25.30 6.74 2.90
N GLN A 547 24.39 7.68 2.62
CA GLN A 547 23.77 8.53 3.65
C GLN A 547 22.90 7.68 4.60
N LEU A 548 22.12 6.74 4.06
CA LEU A 548 21.33 5.78 4.84
C LEU A 548 22.24 4.90 5.73
N ASP A 549 23.33 4.37 5.18
CA ASP A 549 24.32 3.59 5.94
C ASP A 549 24.97 4.39 7.08
N VAL A 550 25.17 5.70 6.91
CA VAL A 550 25.63 6.60 7.99
C VAL A 550 24.52 6.78 9.03
N HIS A 551 23.27 7.04 8.62
CA HIS A 551 22.16 7.21 9.55
C HIS A 551 21.87 5.94 10.36
N VAL A 552 21.91 4.76 9.74
CA VAL A 552 21.71 3.46 10.41
C VAL A 552 22.84 3.19 11.41
N ARG A 553 24.10 3.48 11.07
CA ARG A 553 25.23 3.38 12.03
C ARG A 553 25.07 4.34 13.20
N ASN A 554 24.76 5.61 12.95
CA ASN A 554 24.56 6.62 13.99
C ASN A 554 23.39 6.25 14.93
N TYR A 555 22.28 5.73 14.40
CA TYR A 555 21.16 5.23 15.19
C TYR A 555 21.56 4.03 16.05
N ASN A 556 22.23 3.04 15.45
CA ASN A 556 22.71 1.87 16.18
C ASN A 556 23.70 2.25 17.29
N GLU A 557 24.62 3.18 17.05
CA GLU A 557 25.56 3.68 18.06
C GLU A 557 24.84 4.42 19.21
N LYS A 558 23.89 5.34 18.90
CA LYS A 558 23.01 5.95 19.91
C LYS A 558 22.34 4.87 20.77
N HIS A 559 21.72 3.87 20.14
CA HIS A 559 21.02 2.77 20.80
C HIS A 559 21.97 1.91 21.66
N HIS A 560 23.15 1.54 21.16
CA HIS A 560 24.17 0.82 21.93
C HIS A 560 24.65 1.64 23.15
N HIS A 561 24.84 2.95 23.00
CA HIS A 561 25.20 3.85 24.10
C HIS A 561 24.09 3.95 25.15
N HIS A 562 22.82 3.97 24.74
CA HIS A 562 21.66 3.95 25.64
C HIS A 562 21.54 2.61 26.37
N LYS A 563 21.72 1.49 25.65
CA LYS A 563 21.77 0.13 26.23
C LYS A 563 22.92 -0.03 27.24
N ALA A 564 24.07 0.60 27.00
CA ALA A 564 25.20 0.65 27.93
C ALA A 564 24.99 1.62 29.11
N LYS A 565 24.22 2.69 28.96
CA LYS A 565 23.75 3.54 30.08
C LYS A 565 22.77 2.78 30.96
N LEU A 566 21.78 2.11 30.37
CA LEU A 566 20.77 1.30 31.08
C LEU A 566 21.40 0.14 31.85
N ARG A 567 22.36 -0.60 31.25
CA ARG A 567 23.15 -1.61 31.98
C ARG A 567 23.79 -1.01 33.23
N ARG A 568 24.61 0.04 33.08
CA ARG A 568 25.27 0.72 34.22
C ARG A 568 24.31 1.26 35.29
N VAL A 569 23.04 1.54 34.96
CA VAL A 569 22.00 1.86 35.96
C VAL A 569 21.51 0.59 36.65
N LYS A 570 21.17 -0.47 35.89
CA LYS A 570 20.77 -1.78 36.44
C LYS A 570 21.85 -2.33 37.37
N ASP A 571 23.11 -2.33 36.94
CA ASP A 571 24.23 -2.93 37.68
C ASP A 571 24.44 -2.23 39.04
N ARG A 572 24.23 -0.91 39.11
CA ARG A 572 24.21 -0.16 40.38
C ARG A 572 22.97 -0.45 41.24
N LEU A 573 21.80 -0.60 40.63
CA LEU A 573 20.57 -0.93 41.37
C LEU A 573 20.62 -2.35 41.95
N VAL A 574 21.22 -3.31 41.25
CA VAL A 574 21.49 -4.65 41.78
C VAL A 574 22.43 -4.55 42.98
N HIS A 575 23.58 -3.88 42.84
CA HIS A 575 24.53 -3.74 43.96
C HIS A 575 23.94 -3.02 45.19
N GLU A 576 23.10 -2.00 44.98
CA GLU A 576 22.36 -1.31 46.04
C GLU A 576 21.33 -2.23 46.74
N VAL A 577 20.71 -3.17 46.00
CA VAL A 577 19.84 -4.21 46.58
C VAL A 577 20.67 -5.24 47.35
N ASP A 578 21.77 -5.76 46.78
CA ASP A 578 22.66 -6.72 47.45
C ASP A 578 23.15 -6.20 48.81
N LEU A 579 23.52 -4.90 48.87
CA LEU A 579 23.94 -4.23 50.11
C LEU A 579 22.81 -4.06 51.12
N ARG A 580 21.57 -3.85 50.66
CA ARG A 580 20.37 -3.77 51.53
C ARG A 580 20.00 -5.13 52.06
N ASP A 581 20.03 -6.17 51.24
CA ASP A 581 19.67 -7.53 51.62
C ASP A 581 20.66 -8.09 52.66
N GLU A 582 21.97 -7.84 52.51
CA GLU A 582 22.94 -8.17 53.57
C GLU A 582 22.74 -7.34 54.85
N ARG A 583 22.28 -6.08 54.78
CA ARG A 583 21.94 -5.30 56.01
C ARG A 583 20.63 -5.74 56.65
N ILE A 584 19.63 -6.15 55.87
CA ILE A 584 18.38 -6.76 56.36
C ILE A 584 18.73 -8.05 57.10
N LYS A 585 19.49 -8.94 56.48
CA LYS A 585 20.00 -10.19 57.05
C LYS A 585 20.81 -9.97 58.33
N GLN A 586 21.61 -8.90 58.44
CA GLN A 586 22.25 -8.52 59.71
C GLN A 586 21.21 -8.15 60.78
N LEU A 587 20.25 -7.28 60.45
CA LEU A 587 19.18 -6.87 61.36
C LEU A 587 18.28 -8.05 61.80
N GLU A 588 18.00 -9.00 60.92
CA GLU A 588 17.27 -10.23 61.24
C GLU A 588 18.02 -11.10 62.25
N ASN A 589 19.34 -11.22 62.11
CA ASN A 589 20.20 -11.91 63.09
C ASN A 589 20.27 -11.14 64.43
N GLU A 590 20.39 -9.81 64.41
CA GLU A 590 20.33 -8.94 65.59
C GLU A 590 18.99 -9.13 66.34
N ILE A 591 17.87 -9.09 65.61
CA ILE A 591 16.50 -9.33 66.14
C ILE A 591 16.35 -10.76 66.67
N GLY A 592 16.90 -11.77 66.00
CA GLY A 592 16.88 -13.16 66.43
C GLY A 592 17.59 -13.36 67.78
N ALA A 593 18.78 -12.77 67.95
CA ALA A 593 19.52 -12.80 69.20
C ALA A 593 18.77 -12.07 70.34
N LEU A 594 18.18 -10.91 70.06
CA LEU A 594 17.39 -10.15 71.04
C LEU A 594 16.12 -10.91 71.47
N ARG A 595 15.44 -11.63 70.56
CA ARG A 595 14.30 -12.50 70.90
C ARG A 595 14.73 -13.63 71.84
N GLN A 596 15.82 -14.34 71.53
CA GLN A 596 16.34 -15.39 72.42
C GLN A 596 16.78 -14.87 73.80
N GLN A 597 17.19 -13.62 73.90
CA GLN A 597 17.51 -12.99 75.20
C GLN A 597 16.23 -12.64 75.97
N MET A 598 15.23 -12.06 75.31
CA MET A 598 13.91 -11.76 75.88
C MET A 598 13.19 -13.03 76.37
N GLU A 599 13.30 -14.14 75.63
CA GLU A 599 12.73 -15.43 76.03
C GLU A 599 13.37 -15.98 77.32
N LYS A 600 14.69 -15.83 77.50
CA LYS A 600 15.41 -16.19 78.73
C LYS A 600 15.04 -15.28 79.90
N GLU A 601 14.97 -13.97 79.66
CA GLU A 601 14.58 -12.98 80.65
C GLU A 601 13.14 -13.22 81.14
N LYS A 602 12.22 -13.51 80.22
CA LYS A 602 10.85 -13.91 80.56
C LYS A 602 10.82 -15.21 81.36
N ALA A 603 11.55 -16.25 80.96
CA ALA A 603 11.60 -17.51 81.71
C ALA A 603 12.15 -17.32 83.14
N PHE A 604 13.10 -16.40 83.33
CA PHE A 604 13.60 -16.01 84.64
C PHE A 604 12.58 -15.17 85.44
N GLN A 605 11.82 -14.29 84.78
CA GLN A 605 10.71 -13.57 85.40
C GLN A 605 9.60 -14.53 85.86
N ASP A 606 9.23 -15.52 85.04
CA ASP A 606 8.27 -16.57 85.36
C ASP A 606 8.76 -17.48 86.53
N GLN A 607 10.09 -17.67 86.65
CA GLN A 607 10.70 -18.32 87.81
C GLN A 607 10.63 -17.45 89.08
N ILE A 608 10.83 -16.13 88.96
CA ILE A 608 10.73 -15.19 90.09
C ILE A 608 9.27 -15.05 90.57
N THR A 609 8.29 -14.99 89.68
CA THR A 609 6.87 -14.91 90.08
C THR A 609 6.44 -16.17 90.83
N THR A 610 6.74 -17.36 90.29
CA THR A 610 6.43 -18.63 90.97
C THR A 610 7.14 -18.78 92.32
N GLN A 611 8.39 -18.32 92.48
CA GLN A 611 9.05 -18.27 93.79
C GLN A 611 8.39 -17.28 94.75
N ASN A 612 8.01 -16.09 94.30
CA ASN A 612 7.28 -15.12 95.12
C ASN A 612 5.90 -15.64 95.54
N ASP A 613 5.17 -16.33 94.67
CA ASP A 613 3.86 -16.92 95.01
C ASP A 613 3.98 -18.01 96.09
N ILE A 614 5.03 -18.83 96.03
CA ILE A 614 5.36 -19.82 97.08
C ILE A 614 5.67 -19.10 98.40
N LEU A 615 6.56 -18.10 98.40
CA LEU A 615 6.90 -17.33 99.60
C LEU A 615 5.69 -16.57 100.18
N LEU A 616 4.79 -16.06 99.34
CA LEU A 616 3.53 -15.43 99.75
C LEU A 616 2.53 -16.45 100.31
N LEU A 617 2.56 -17.71 99.86
CA LEU A 617 1.75 -18.80 100.41
C LEU A 617 2.31 -19.27 101.77
N GLU A 618 3.63 -19.41 101.90
CA GLU A 618 4.30 -19.73 103.16
C GLU A 618 4.09 -18.62 104.20
N LYS A 619 4.26 -17.35 103.82
CA LYS A 619 3.95 -16.20 104.69
C LYS A 619 2.50 -16.22 105.17
N ARG A 620 1.53 -16.58 104.30
CA ARG A 620 0.11 -16.71 104.69
C ARG A 620 -0.08 -17.81 105.73
N LYS A 621 0.48 -19.00 105.52
CA LYS A 621 0.42 -20.12 106.49
C LYS A 621 1.07 -19.80 107.83
N LEU A 622 2.21 -19.08 107.82
CA LEU A 622 2.89 -18.67 109.06
C LEU A 622 2.12 -17.60 109.82
N LEU A 623 1.40 -16.70 109.12
CA LEU A 623 0.50 -15.74 109.76
C LEU A 623 -0.75 -16.42 110.32
N GLU A 624 -1.32 -17.38 109.60
CA GLU A 624 -2.45 -18.22 110.04
C GLU A 624 -2.10 -18.97 111.33
N GLN A 625 -0.96 -19.65 111.37
CA GLN A 625 -0.42 -20.30 112.56
C GLN A 625 -0.12 -19.31 113.70
N LEU A 626 0.35 -18.09 113.40
CA LEU A 626 0.54 -17.06 114.42
C LEU A 626 -0.80 -16.66 115.05
N THR A 627 -1.84 -16.42 114.25
CA THR A 627 -3.16 -16.06 114.76
C THR A 627 -3.81 -17.18 115.57
N GLU A 628 -3.65 -18.45 115.18
CA GLU A 628 -4.07 -19.61 115.99
C GLU A 628 -3.37 -19.62 117.37
N GLN A 629 -2.07 -19.34 117.42
CA GLN A 629 -1.33 -19.25 118.68
C GLN A 629 -1.73 -18.02 119.51
N GLU A 630 -2.00 -16.87 118.89
CA GLU A 630 -2.49 -15.67 119.57
C GLU A 630 -3.88 -15.90 120.19
N GLU A 631 -4.81 -16.56 119.48
CA GLU A 631 -6.11 -16.96 120.03
C GLU A 631 -5.97 -17.94 121.20
N LEU A 632 -5.09 -18.94 121.10
CA LEU A 632 -4.78 -19.85 122.21
C LEU A 632 -4.16 -19.12 123.41
N ILE A 633 -3.27 -18.14 123.18
CA ILE A 633 -2.70 -17.30 124.24
C ILE A 633 -3.77 -16.43 124.89
N HIS A 634 -4.70 -15.86 124.11
CA HIS A 634 -5.83 -15.08 124.63
C HIS A 634 -6.80 -15.95 125.46
N GLY A 635 -7.14 -17.15 124.99
CA GLY A 635 -7.94 -18.12 125.73
C GLY A 635 -7.27 -18.54 127.05
N ASN A 636 -5.98 -18.88 127.01
CA ASN A 636 -5.20 -19.19 128.20
C ASN A 636 -5.12 -17.99 129.18
N LYS A 637 -4.95 -16.77 128.69
CA LYS A 637 -4.95 -15.54 129.50
C LYS A 637 -6.30 -15.34 130.21
N TRP A 638 -7.41 -15.60 129.54
CA TRP A 638 -8.75 -15.53 130.13
C TRP A 638 -8.95 -16.59 131.22
N ILE A 639 -8.53 -17.84 130.96
CA ILE A 639 -8.53 -18.92 131.97
C ILE A 639 -7.67 -18.54 133.18
N ILE A 640 -6.46 -18.03 132.97
CA ILE A 640 -5.55 -17.60 134.05
C ILE A 640 -6.18 -16.47 134.87
N SER A 641 -6.81 -15.48 134.24
CA SER A 641 -7.47 -14.37 134.93
C SER A 641 -8.68 -14.85 135.75
N SER A 642 -9.44 -15.81 135.23
CA SER A 642 -10.54 -16.48 135.94
C SER A 642 -10.05 -17.28 137.15
N VAL A 643 -8.97 -18.06 136.99
CA VAL A 643 -8.32 -18.81 138.09
C VAL A 643 -7.75 -17.85 139.14
N GLN A 644 -7.08 -16.78 138.75
CA GLN A 644 -6.56 -15.74 139.66
C GLN A 644 -7.69 -15.10 140.47
N SER A 645 -8.82 -14.75 139.84
CA SER A 645 -9.98 -14.20 140.54
C SER A 645 -10.55 -15.18 141.57
N ARG A 646 -10.64 -16.48 141.23
CA ARG A 646 -11.06 -17.54 142.16
C ARG A 646 -10.07 -17.75 143.32
N VAL A 647 -8.76 -17.69 143.07
CA VAL A 647 -7.73 -17.75 144.13
C VAL A 647 -7.85 -16.54 145.05
N LEU A 648 -7.99 -15.33 144.51
CA LEU A 648 -8.20 -14.11 145.31
C LEU A 648 -9.49 -14.12 146.15
N PHE A 649 -10.51 -14.89 145.75
CA PHE A 649 -11.69 -15.14 146.56
C PHE A 649 -11.39 -16.12 147.70
N LEU A 650 -10.77 -17.27 147.39
CA LEU A 650 -10.38 -18.29 148.37
C LEU A 650 -9.39 -17.76 149.41
N ASP A 651 -8.46 -16.88 149.03
CA ASP A 651 -7.53 -16.23 149.97
C ASP A 651 -8.24 -15.27 150.93
N LYS A 652 -9.28 -14.56 150.48
CA LYS A 652 -10.13 -13.73 151.35
C LYS A 652 -10.93 -14.58 152.32
N GLU A 653 -11.52 -15.67 151.85
CA GLU A 653 -12.24 -16.64 152.69
C GLU A 653 -11.30 -17.29 153.72
N ASN A 654 -10.14 -17.79 153.29
CA ASN A 654 -9.11 -18.36 154.16
C ASN A 654 -8.62 -17.34 155.20
N LYS A 655 -8.42 -16.07 154.82
CA LYS A 655 -8.09 -15.00 155.76
C LYS A 655 -9.21 -14.77 156.78
N GLN A 656 -10.48 -14.71 156.36
CA GLN A 656 -11.62 -14.60 157.28
C GLN A 656 -11.71 -15.81 158.23
N LEU A 657 -11.45 -17.03 157.75
CA LEU A 657 -11.39 -18.24 158.57
C LEU A 657 -10.23 -18.18 159.58
N GLN A 658 -9.07 -17.63 159.21
CA GLN A 658 -7.94 -17.42 160.13
C GLN A 658 -8.23 -16.35 161.19
N GLU A 659 -8.86 -15.23 160.81
CA GLU A 659 -9.31 -14.18 161.74
C GLU A 659 -10.38 -14.71 162.70
N ASN A 660 -11.35 -15.50 162.21
CA ASN A 660 -12.38 -16.13 163.02
C ASN A 660 -11.80 -17.20 163.96
N ARG A 661 -10.84 -18.02 163.48
CA ARG A 661 -10.06 -18.95 164.31
C ARG A 661 -9.33 -18.21 165.43
N LEU A 662 -8.67 -17.09 165.14
CA LEU A 662 -7.98 -16.28 166.15
C LEU A 662 -8.95 -15.74 167.20
N ARG A 663 -10.12 -15.26 166.78
CA ARG A 663 -11.20 -14.78 167.66
C ARG A 663 -11.72 -15.89 168.59
N LEU A 664 -11.90 -17.10 168.06
CA LEU A 664 -12.27 -18.29 168.85
C LEU A 664 -11.18 -18.66 169.85
N THR A 665 -9.91 -18.69 169.45
CA THR A 665 -8.78 -18.93 170.37
C THR A 665 -8.70 -17.87 171.48
N GLN A 666 -8.99 -16.61 171.19
CA GLN A 666 -9.07 -15.54 172.20
C GLN A 666 -10.23 -15.75 173.18
N GLN A 667 -11.39 -16.22 172.72
CA GLN A 667 -12.52 -16.58 173.60
C GLN A 667 -12.17 -17.78 174.50
N VAL A 668 -11.55 -18.83 173.96
CA VAL A 668 -11.05 -19.97 174.76
C VAL A 668 -10.04 -19.49 175.81
N GLY A 669 -9.06 -18.66 175.43
CA GLY A 669 -8.08 -18.07 176.36
C GLY A 669 -8.64 -17.03 177.36
N LEU A 670 -9.91 -16.62 177.22
CA LEU A 670 -10.66 -15.88 178.24
C LEU A 670 -11.37 -16.85 179.19
N LEU A 671 -12.04 -17.88 178.65
CA LEU A 671 -12.69 -18.93 179.44
C LEU A 671 -11.69 -19.67 180.33
N GLU A 672 -10.48 -19.98 179.83
CA GLU A 672 -9.39 -20.56 180.64
C GLU A 672 -8.99 -19.66 181.82
N ARG A 673 -8.93 -18.34 181.63
CA ARG A 673 -8.61 -17.40 182.72
C ARG A 673 -9.75 -17.30 183.74
N ILE A 674 -11.00 -17.39 183.29
CA ILE A 674 -12.16 -17.48 184.20
C ILE A 674 -12.06 -18.76 185.03
N ILE A 675 -11.79 -19.91 184.41
CA ILE A 675 -11.59 -21.20 185.11
C ILE A 675 -10.45 -21.11 186.15
N ARG A 676 -9.28 -20.55 185.78
CA ARG A 676 -8.16 -20.35 186.73
C ARG A 676 -8.53 -19.42 187.90
N SER A 677 -9.29 -18.35 187.66
CA SER A 677 -9.74 -17.43 188.73
C SER A 677 -10.87 -17.98 189.62
N ILE A 678 -11.52 -19.07 189.21
CA ILE A 678 -12.40 -19.88 190.06
C ILE A 678 -11.59 -20.89 190.88
N GLN A 679 -10.50 -21.43 190.33
CA GLN A 679 -9.61 -22.39 191.02
C GLN A 679 -8.78 -21.74 192.14
N ILE A 680 -8.29 -20.51 191.95
CA ILE A 680 -7.51 -19.78 192.99
C ILE A 680 -8.33 -19.50 194.25
N ARG A 681 -9.65 -19.28 194.11
CA ARG A 681 -10.55 -18.79 195.17
C ARG A 681 -11.03 -19.87 196.15
N ARG A 682 -10.22 -20.89 196.40
CA ARG A 682 -10.57 -22.10 197.17
C ARG A 682 -9.43 -22.61 198.08
N GLY A 683 -8.59 -21.73 198.62
CA GLY A 683 -7.53 -22.12 199.55
C GLY A 683 -6.77 -20.96 200.17
N GLU A 684 -7.29 -20.43 201.28
CA GLU A 684 -6.67 -19.37 202.08
C GLU A 684 -6.93 -19.64 203.58
N GLU A 685 -5.93 -20.11 204.35
CA GLU A 685 -6.01 -20.10 205.82
C GLU A 685 -4.64 -20.27 206.52
N THR A 686 -3.93 -19.16 206.79
CA THR A 686 -2.97 -19.05 207.91
C THR A 686 -2.79 -17.58 208.34
N THR A 687 -3.67 -17.15 209.26
CA THR A 687 -3.38 -16.27 210.42
C THR A 687 -2.65 -14.92 210.22
N ILE A 688 -3.38 -13.78 210.36
CA ILE A 688 -3.17 -12.65 211.33
C ILE A 688 -3.72 -11.29 210.83
N SER A 689 -4.43 -10.58 211.72
CA SER A 689 -4.79 -9.13 211.72
C SER A 689 -5.75 -8.56 210.66
N ASP A 690 -7.04 -8.54 211.02
CA ASP A 690 -7.83 -7.32 211.31
C ASP A 690 -7.47 -5.94 210.70
N ILE A 691 -8.54 -5.26 210.19
CA ILE A 691 -8.82 -3.79 210.17
C ILE A 691 -8.05 -2.92 209.14
N PRO A 692 -8.65 -1.87 208.48
CA PRO A 692 -10.04 -1.36 208.47
C PRO A 692 -10.71 -1.26 207.06
N GLU A 693 -11.88 -0.63 207.03
CA GLU A 693 -12.72 -0.24 205.87
C GLU A 693 -12.15 0.91 205.01
N PHE A 694 -12.60 0.99 203.74
CA PHE A 694 -12.97 2.18 202.94
C PHE A 694 -13.54 1.62 201.61
N GLU A 695 -14.79 1.82 201.16
CA GLU A 695 -15.64 3.02 201.02
C GLU A 695 -15.15 4.02 199.95
N VAL A 696 -16.08 4.77 199.30
CA VAL A 696 -15.85 5.87 198.33
C VAL A 696 -15.41 5.39 196.91
N LEU A 697 -16.04 5.77 195.77
CA LEU A 697 -17.30 6.49 195.49
C LEU A 697 -17.89 6.14 194.10
N ASN A 698 -19.12 6.59 193.84
CA ASN A 698 -19.71 6.70 192.50
C ASN A 698 -19.28 7.99 191.74
N LYS A 699 -19.46 7.99 190.41
CA LYS A 699 -19.60 9.13 189.43
C LYS A 699 -18.41 9.58 188.53
N ILE A 700 -18.72 9.61 187.21
CA ILE A 700 -18.58 10.73 186.22
C ILE A 700 -17.32 10.85 185.28
N VAL A 701 -17.57 10.70 183.95
CA VAL A 701 -17.04 11.49 182.77
C VAL A 701 -15.57 11.28 182.28
N PRO A 702 -15.23 11.40 180.95
CA PRO A 702 -16.02 11.33 179.70
C PRO A 702 -15.33 10.62 178.47
N LEU A 703 -15.92 10.86 177.28
CA LEU A 703 -15.48 10.61 175.89
C LEU A 703 -14.10 11.25 175.50
N PRO A 704 -13.48 10.92 174.34
CA PRO A 704 -13.89 11.55 173.06
C PRO A 704 -13.78 10.71 171.76
N ASN A 705 -14.79 10.87 170.89
CA ASN A 705 -14.75 10.95 169.40
C ASN A 705 -14.14 9.79 168.56
N SER A 706 -14.50 9.60 167.27
CA SER A 706 -15.22 10.47 166.32
C SER A 706 -16.31 9.75 165.50
N SER A 707 -17.12 10.53 164.79
CA SER A 707 -18.28 10.10 164.01
C SER A 707 -18.03 10.18 162.50
N PHE A 708 -18.72 9.37 161.70
CA PHE A 708 -19.60 9.91 160.64
C PHE A 708 -20.66 8.90 160.15
N SER A 709 -21.76 9.42 159.62
CA SER A 709 -22.75 8.70 158.81
C SER A 709 -23.49 9.75 157.97
N GLY A 710 -23.69 9.50 156.68
CA GLY A 710 -24.35 10.46 155.78
C GLY A 710 -24.63 9.86 154.40
N THR A 711 -25.78 10.20 153.81
CA THR A 711 -26.30 9.69 152.52
C THR A 711 -26.81 10.87 151.71
N GLY A 712 -26.58 10.93 150.38
CA GLY A 712 -27.26 11.93 149.54
C GLY A 712 -26.62 12.30 148.17
N LEU A 713 -27.05 11.61 147.11
CA LEU A 713 -27.81 12.17 145.97
C LEU A 713 -27.32 13.42 145.16
N VAL A 714 -26.93 13.17 143.88
CA VAL A 714 -27.27 13.93 142.63
C VAL A 714 -26.52 15.22 142.19
N GLU A 715 -26.10 15.21 140.91
CA GLU A 715 -25.80 16.31 139.94
C GLU A 715 -24.68 17.36 140.22
N SER A 716 -24.03 17.99 139.22
CA SER A 716 -24.17 17.95 137.74
C SER A 716 -22.85 18.28 136.99
N ALA A 717 -22.81 17.96 135.68
CA ALA A 717 -21.93 18.48 134.60
C ALA A 717 -20.38 18.32 134.72
N GLY A 718 -19.62 18.21 133.61
CA GLY A 718 -20.00 18.18 132.19
C GLY A 718 -18.79 18.00 131.24
N SER A 719 -19.06 17.98 129.92
CA SER A 719 -18.18 17.58 128.79
C SER A 719 -17.87 16.06 128.77
N LEU A 720 -18.34 15.25 127.82
CA LEU A 720 -18.30 15.32 126.33
C LEU A 720 -16.85 15.41 125.83
N GLN A 721 -16.40 14.57 124.89
CA GLN A 721 -16.98 14.19 123.60
C GLN A 721 -16.44 12.76 123.25
N GLU A 722 -17.17 11.66 122.98
CA GLU A 722 -18.47 11.40 122.31
C GLU A 722 -18.47 11.93 120.87
N THR A 723 -18.34 11.15 119.79
CA THR A 723 -19.12 9.99 119.29
C THR A 723 -18.28 9.27 118.20
N GLU A 724 -18.55 8.06 117.68
CA GLU A 724 -19.43 6.91 117.97
C GLU A 724 -19.08 5.81 116.93
N GLU A 725 -19.52 4.56 117.08
CA GLU A 725 -19.38 3.54 116.03
C GLU A 725 -20.39 3.78 114.88
N HIS A 726 -20.09 3.38 113.64
CA HIS A 726 -21.04 2.61 112.83
C HIS A 726 -20.43 2.05 111.53
N ARG A 727 -21.26 1.37 110.73
CA ARG A 727 -20.91 0.32 109.76
C ARG A 727 -21.72 0.49 108.47
N SER A 728 -21.08 0.16 107.33
CA SER A 728 -21.66 -0.03 105.98
C SER A 728 -21.80 1.19 105.04
N GLU A 729 -21.14 1.04 103.89
CA GLU A 729 -21.65 1.24 102.50
C GLU A 729 -21.87 2.63 101.83
N GLU A 730 -21.67 2.56 100.50
CA GLU A 730 -22.03 3.44 99.37
C GLU A 730 -21.33 4.79 99.02
N ALA A 731 -21.07 4.89 97.69
CA ALA A 731 -21.12 6.06 96.79
C ALA A 731 -19.91 7.00 96.54
N MET A 732 -19.23 6.70 95.42
CA MET A 732 -18.70 7.62 94.38
C MET A 732 -17.60 8.66 94.67
N ALA A 733 -16.44 8.45 94.02
CA ALA A 733 -15.93 9.36 92.98
C ALA A 733 -14.99 8.61 91.99
N ASN A 734 -15.02 8.99 90.70
CA ASN A 734 -14.20 8.46 89.58
C ASN A 734 -12.95 9.37 89.34
N PRO A 735 -11.98 9.16 88.40
CA PRO A 735 -12.13 8.56 87.06
C PRO A 735 -10.97 7.68 86.50
N LYS A 736 -11.22 7.09 85.31
CA LYS A 736 -10.31 6.46 84.30
C LYS A 736 -10.01 4.96 84.52
N SER A 737 -10.51 4.00 83.73
CA SER A 737 -10.44 3.74 82.26
C SER A 737 -9.11 3.09 81.81
N LEU A 738 -9.08 2.01 81.00
CA LEU A 738 -10.17 1.26 80.36
C LEU A 738 -9.77 -0.24 80.14
N GLU A 739 -10.78 -1.03 79.76
CA GLU A 739 -10.83 -2.47 79.50
C GLU A 739 -9.72 -3.09 78.63
N SER A 740 -9.45 -4.37 78.88
CA SER A 740 -8.87 -5.32 77.93
C SER A 740 -9.99 -6.08 77.20
N LEU A 741 -9.94 -6.11 75.86
CA LEU A 741 -10.85 -6.91 75.02
C LEU A 741 -10.07 -7.62 73.90
N SER A 742 -10.53 -8.81 73.54
CA SER A 742 -9.87 -9.73 72.60
C SER A 742 -10.67 -9.91 71.30
N CYS A 743 -9.94 -10.19 70.22
CA CYS A 743 -10.35 -10.70 68.89
C CYS A 743 -11.83 -11.04 68.63
N SER A 744 -12.42 -10.44 67.57
CA SER A 744 -13.04 -11.21 66.47
C SER A 744 -13.43 -10.37 65.22
N GLN A 745 -13.20 -10.95 64.04
CA GLN A 745 -13.95 -10.87 62.76
C GLN A 745 -14.33 -9.54 62.05
N ASN A 746 -13.73 -9.41 60.85
CA ASN A 746 -14.38 -9.29 59.52
C ASN A 746 -15.39 -8.16 59.18
N SER A 747 -14.96 -7.27 58.27
CA SER A 747 -15.72 -6.72 57.12
C SER A 747 -14.68 -6.07 56.17
N GLU A 748 -14.29 -6.69 55.07
CA GLU A 748 -14.97 -6.67 53.75
C GLU A 748 -15.16 -5.25 53.16
N ALA A 749 -14.16 -4.78 52.41
CA ALA A 749 -14.20 -3.57 51.58
C ALA A 749 -13.19 -3.65 50.41
N GLY A 750 -13.53 -4.42 49.37
CA GLY A 750 -12.65 -4.66 48.22
C GLY A 750 -12.58 -3.48 47.23
N TYR A 751 -11.58 -2.61 47.36
CA TYR A 751 -11.32 -1.57 46.36
C TYR A 751 -10.57 -2.12 45.14
N ILE A 752 -11.33 -2.50 44.11
CA ILE A 752 -10.81 -2.91 42.81
C ILE A 752 -10.32 -1.68 42.02
N ASN A 753 -9.01 -1.43 42.04
CA ASN A 753 -8.37 -0.45 41.16
C ASN A 753 -8.06 -1.09 39.78
N VAL A 754 -9.03 -1.08 38.85
CA VAL A 754 -8.72 -1.30 37.42
C VAL A 754 -8.07 -0.04 36.86
N ALA A 755 -6.75 0.05 37.02
CA ALA A 755 -5.94 1.00 36.27
C ALA A 755 -5.74 0.49 34.84
N SER A 756 -6.52 1.02 33.89
CA SER A 756 -6.41 0.68 32.47
C SER A 756 -4.99 0.97 31.95
N LEU A 757 -4.32 -0.03 31.37
CA LEU A 757 -3.03 0.16 30.70
C LEU A 757 -3.19 1.13 29.52
N LYS A 758 -2.69 2.37 29.66
CA LYS A 758 -2.42 3.24 28.52
C LYS A 758 -1.03 2.94 27.99
N GLU A 759 -0.97 2.08 26.98
CA GLU A 759 0.27 1.71 26.28
C GLU A 759 0.74 2.87 25.40
N THR A 760 1.37 3.88 26.02
CA THR A 760 1.97 5.01 25.29
C THR A 760 3.28 4.56 24.63
N HIS A 761 3.18 4.06 23.39
CA HIS A 761 4.31 3.94 22.48
C HIS A 761 4.91 5.32 22.17
N ARG A 762 5.84 5.78 23.02
CA ARG A 762 6.79 6.83 22.63
C ARG A 762 7.84 6.22 21.72
N ILE A 763 7.66 6.42 20.42
CA ILE A 763 8.75 6.32 19.43
C ILE A 763 9.74 7.46 19.73
N PRO A 764 11.05 7.19 19.92
CA PRO A 764 12.08 8.23 20.00
C PRO A 764 12.76 8.49 18.64
N GLU A 765 13.21 9.73 18.44
CA GLU A 765 14.08 10.22 17.36
C GLU A 765 15.60 9.99 17.65
#